data_AF-A0A426TSK9-F1
#
_entry.id   AF-A0A426TSK9-F1
#
_cell.length_a   1.000
_cell.length_b   1.000
_cell.length_c   1.000
_cell.angle_alpha   90.00
_cell.angle_beta   90.00
_cell.angle_gamma   90.00
#
_symmetry.space_group_name_H-M   'P 1'
#
loop_
_entity.id
_entity.type
_entity.pdbx_description
1 polymer ?
#
loop_
_entity_poly.entity_id
_entity_poly.type
_entity_poly.pdbx_seq_one_letter_code
_entity_poly.pdbx_strand_id
1 'polypeptide(L)'
;MTNPFVELDEQRLTAELEAVLLPRLAGLLRGRAPGHCMRVADLDLNLMLALTDALRRDVPGALVHVLTDRTDLARSDDRYVTSTKLVELRNPDEASNLRHALLVFLPSNLRTSAEDSFGVATFEEIPVTGAYDELLQRLQNRIPTPLQATVRILFDQLGTWFAGHIEARVRFLLTAIVNSVDHETLGAALFELGLVPDLRLFSDQARALGRIQQNLKTVTALTTSDLSVRGRVLDLNLVDRTLQRRLMQMLLDMGTADPRRWTRQIILDRKNWELTFDKWRFADEGNPDRISICAVKTDLPVVREETDTQLQGLVGQQVLTPQTRRKLTLTFQVDPHPSQVAGLDYFTVQLMTREAGTGNSSTPLGLSKRVKAWKAKRTTCTVTLDKLNRVAFPEEGGWCFLRVLPWTTQGDPVPTEPGRSQTDDDGFVTTPSNESEPFFVIPSNTDFEEEERPQRAIPRADSVQHARLRVQFKVAREGRDPSAIRPDALVWDEQQKSRSRVRDMLRVTFRGEGSFNIPVVHSLQQLEAQYLTRPTELLQLELCIENGRLSTRERAPVTLPDLASSRHFLAARSEYFAAVRSGEDELVSQAADYDSLQERCMRYAEAYRDLLRDLYARLEAGVGKERTQALQEILHALLIDTLGIRIAHARNRHQVRQAALLSPLHPIRSLWFATWTAVGQRWLGAACNGPSEYISLVEEAILRRLAPLNIPPTLIRTVDTVYIPVDNLSPFWALYAEATEEDVRGLFSEVCSALQVAEPALSGAAVTGEALATRFERYLK
;
A
#
# COMPACT_ATOMS: atom_id res chain seq x y z
N MET A 1 31.66 15.87 -7.21
CA MET A 1 30.93 16.98 -7.85
C MET A 1 31.77 18.25 -7.86
N THR A 2 32.00 18.80 -9.05
CA THR A 2 32.80 20.01 -9.31
C THR A 2 31.97 21.30 -9.31
N ASN A 3 30.66 21.22 -9.53
CA ASN A 3 29.71 22.34 -9.51
C ASN A 3 28.74 22.26 -8.32
N PRO A 4 28.21 23.39 -7.83
CA PRO A 4 27.14 23.41 -6.83
C PRO A 4 25.87 22.77 -7.40
N PHE A 5 25.30 21.83 -6.66
CA PHE A 5 24.07 21.16 -7.05
C PHE A 5 22.88 22.10 -6.89
N VAL A 6 22.14 22.32 -7.96
CA VAL A 6 20.96 23.19 -8.02
C VAL A 6 19.72 22.34 -7.82
N GLU A 7 18.89 22.75 -6.87
CA GLU A 7 17.60 22.11 -6.64
C GLU A 7 16.59 22.44 -7.75
N LEU A 8 15.72 21.49 -8.05
CA LEU A 8 14.61 21.71 -8.98
C LEU A 8 13.59 22.68 -8.40
N ASP A 9 13.44 23.82 -9.06
CA ASP A 9 12.36 24.78 -8.81
C ASP A 9 11.02 24.24 -9.34
N GLU A 10 9.95 24.44 -8.57
CA GLU A 10 8.58 24.07 -8.96
C GLU A 10 8.16 24.74 -10.27
N GLN A 11 8.59 25.99 -10.51
CA GLN A 11 8.30 26.70 -11.77
C GLN A 11 8.83 25.95 -12.99
N ARG A 12 9.95 25.22 -12.85
CA ARG A 12 10.54 24.47 -13.95
C ARG A 12 9.73 23.21 -14.27
N LEU A 13 9.21 22.53 -13.25
CA LEU A 13 8.29 21.40 -13.45
C LEU A 13 7.00 21.88 -14.13
N THR A 14 6.44 23.01 -13.68
CA THR A 14 5.27 23.64 -14.30
C THR A 14 5.52 23.94 -15.78
N ALA A 15 6.65 24.55 -16.14
CA ALA A 15 6.97 24.89 -17.52
C ALA A 15 7.12 23.66 -18.44
N GLU A 16 7.71 22.56 -17.96
CA GLU A 16 7.87 21.33 -18.76
C GLU A 16 6.53 20.58 -18.92
N LEU A 17 5.65 20.62 -17.90
CA LEU A 17 4.28 20.11 -18.01
C LEU A 17 3.41 20.98 -18.94
N GLU A 18 3.58 22.29 -18.89
CA GLU A 18 2.94 23.23 -19.83
C GLU A 18 3.32 22.89 -21.27
N ALA A 19 4.61 22.61 -21.55
CA ALA A 19 5.09 22.23 -22.88
C ALA A 19 4.53 20.89 -23.41
N VAL A 20 3.97 20.04 -22.54
CA VAL A 20 3.26 18.80 -22.92
C VAL A 20 1.78 19.09 -23.15
N LEU A 21 1.13 19.82 -22.22
CA LEU A 21 -0.32 20.03 -22.23
C LEU A 21 -0.78 21.12 -23.20
N LEU A 22 0.01 22.18 -23.40
CA LEU A 22 -0.35 23.33 -24.22
C LEU A 22 -0.67 22.93 -25.68
N PRO A 23 0.15 22.15 -26.40
CA PRO A 23 -0.17 21.76 -27.77
C PRO A 23 -1.47 20.94 -27.87
N ARG A 24 -1.73 20.09 -26.88
CA ARG A 24 -2.92 19.24 -26.81
C ARG A 24 -4.18 20.09 -26.60
N LEU A 25 -4.17 20.98 -25.61
CA LEU A 25 -5.30 21.85 -25.28
C LEU A 25 -5.54 22.91 -26.37
N ALA A 26 -4.48 23.48 -26.95
CA ALA A 26 -4.59 24.42 -28.07
C ALA A 26 -5.17 23.74 -29.32
N GLY A 27 -4.74 22.50 -29.61
CA GLY A 27 -5.30 21.69 -30.69
C GLY A 27 -6.80 21.43 -30.51
N LEU A 28 -7.23 21.11 -29.28
CA LEU A 28 -8.64 20.95 -28.94
C LEU A 28 -9.40 22.27 -29.13
N LEU A 29 -8.92 23.38 -28.56
CA LEU A 29 -9.58 24.69 -28.70
C LEU A 29 -9.74 25.13 -30.15
N ARG A 30 -8.74 24.88 -31.01
CA ARG A 30 -8.83 25.19 -32.45
C ARG A 30 -9.79 24.26 -33.21
N GLY A 31 -9.96 23.03 -32.74
CA GLY A 31 -10.82 22.03 -33.39
C GLY A 31 -12.29 22.09 -32.97
N ARG A 32 -12.63 22.80 -31.88
CA ARG A 32 -14.01 22.90 -31.37
C ARG A 32 -14.77 24.07 -31.98
N ALA A 33 -16.05 23.85 -32.23
CA ALA A 33 -16.95 24.88 -32.77
C ALA A 33 -17.30 25.94 -31.70
N PRO A 34 -17.73 27.15 -32.13
CA PRO A 34 -18.32 28.14 -31.23
C PRO A 34 -19.48 27.54 -30.38
N GLY A 35 -19.56 27.93 -29.11
CA GLY A 35 -20.54 27.45 -28.13
C GLY A 35 -20.11 26.21 -27.35
N HIS A 36 -19.01 25.56 -27.76
CA HIS A 36 -18.53 24.35 -27.09
C HIS A 36 -17.87 24.67 -25.75
N CYS A 37 -18.25 23.93 -24.70
CA CYS A 37 -17.81 24.16 -23.33
C CYS A 37 -17.03 22.95 -22.81
N MET A 38 -15.83 23.19 -22.29
CA MET A 38 -14.88 22.17 -21.85
C MET A 38 -14.37 22.48 -20.45
N ARG A 39 -14.06 21.43 -19.70
CA ARG A 39 -13.50 21.55 -18.37
C ARG A 39 -12.27 20.66 -18.17
N VAL A 40 -11.29 21.17 -17.41
CA VAL A 40 -10.09 20.45 -17.02
C VAL A 40 -9.97 20.48 -15.50
N ALA A 41 -9.85 19.32 -14.88
CA ALA A 41 -9.59 19.17 -13.44
C ALA A 41 -8.22 18.51 -13.21
N ASP A 42 -7.87 18.29 -11.94
CA ASP A 42 -6.69 17.49 -11.53
C ASP A 42 -5.32 18.05 -11.97
N LEU A 43 -5.20 19.38 -12.05
CA LEU A 43 -3.92 20.08 -12.24
C LEU A 43 -3.61 20.96 -11.02
N ASP A 44 -2.32 21.23 -10.81
CA ASP A 44 -1.89 22.24 -9.83
C ASP A 44 -2.32 23.65 -10.27
N LEU A 45 -2.66 24.51 -9.29
CA LEU A 45 -3.15 25.86 -9.57
C LEU A 45 -2.16 26.69 -10.38
N ASN A 46 -0.85 26.58 -10.11
CA ASN A 46 0.16 27.34 -10.84
C ASN A 46 0.21 26.91 -12.31
N LEU A 47 0.04 25.61 -12.57
CA LEU A 47 -0.03 25.07 -13.93
C LEU A 47 -1.32 25.52 -14.65
N MET A 48 -2.46 25.56 -13.95
CA MET A 48 -3.72 26.07 -14.51
C MET A 48 -3.58 27.54 -14.95
N LEU A 49 -2.93 28.37 -14.13
CA LEU A 49 -2.69 29.79 -14.44
C LEU A 49 -1.72 29.95 -15.62
N ALA A 50 -0.61 29.22 -15.61
CA ALA A 50 0.37 29.24 -16.70
C ALA A 50 -0.26 28.80 -18.04
N LEU A 51 -1.04 27.73 -18.04
CA LEU A 51 -1.79 27.26 -19.21
C LEU A 51 -2.86 28.26 -19.66
N THR A 52 -3.54 28.94 -18.74
CA THR A 52 -4.53 29.97 -19.08
C THR A 52 -3.87 31.10 -19.88
N ASP A 53 -2.72 31.60 -19.39
CA ASP A 53 -1.97 32.65 -20.07
C ASP A 53 -1.42 32.18 -21.42
N ALA A 54 -0.90 30.95 -21.49
CA ALA A 54 -0.36 30.39 -22.73
C ALA A 54 -1.44 30.11 -23.79
N LEU A 55 -2.59 29.55 -23.40
CA LEU A 55 -3.69 29.24 -24.32
C LEU A 55 -4.34 30.49 -24.90
N ARG A 56 -4.50 31.56 -24.09
CA ARG A 56 -5.01 32.85 -24.57
C ARG A 56 -4.07 33.50 -25.60
N ARG A 57 -2.76 33.28 -25.48
CA ARG A 57 -1.76 33.71 -26.47
C ARG A 57 -1.80 32.84 -27.74
N ASP A 58 -1.86 31.52 -27.59
CA ASP A 58 -1.80 30.55 -28.70
C ASP A 58 -3.11 30.43 -29.51
N VAL A 59 -4.25 30.73 -28.90
CA VAL A 59 -5.58 30.70 -29.52
C VAL A 59 -6.30 32.02 -29.21
N PRO A 60 -5.96 33.11 -29.94
CA PRO A 60 -6.61 34.39 -29.75
C PRO A 60 -8.13 34.27 -29.96
N GLY A 61 -8.91 34.70 -28.96
CA GLY A 61 -10.37 34.65 -28.98
C GLY A 61 -11.00 33.46 -28.24
N ALA A 62 -10.22 32.45 -27.83
CA ALA A 62 -10.71 31.41 -26.93
C ALA A 62 -11.01 31.97 -25.53
N LEU A 63 -12.10 31.52 -24.92
CA LEU A 63 -12.44 31.88 -23.55
C LEU A 63 -11.81 30.85 -22.61
N VAL A 64 -10.74 31.23 -21.91
CA VAL A 64 -10.02 30.33 -20.99
C VAL A 64 -9.92 30.96 -19.62
N HIS A 65 -10.40 30.26 -18.58
CA HIS A 65 -10.44 30.79 -17.21
C HIS A 65 -10.19 29.71 -16.15
N VAL A 66 -9.80 30.14 -14.95
CA VAL A 66 -9.75 29.31 -13.73
C VAL A 66 -10.95 29.63 -12.84
N LEU A 67 -11.71 28.61 -12.45
CA LEU A 67 -12.90 28.80 -11.63
C LEU A 67 -12.53 29.15 -10.18
N THR A 68 -13.22 30.12 -9.59
CA THR A 68 -13.08 30.51 -8.18
C THR A 68 -14.41 30.90 -7.55
N ASP A 69 -14.54 30.66 -6.24
CA ASP A 69 -15.64 31.15 -5.38
C ASP A 69 -15.36 32.56 -4.82
N ARG A 70 -14.11 33.02 -4.90
CA ARG A 70 -13.62 34.33 -4.45
C ARG A 70 -13.97 35.44 -5.44
N THR A 71 -15.07 36.14 -5.19
CA THR A 71 -15.52 37.26 -6.05
C THR A 71 -14.54 38.44 -6.10
N ASP A 72 -13.75 38.65 -5.04
CA ASP A 72 -12.67 39.64 -4.99
C ASP A 72 -11.53 39.28 -5.96
N LEU A 73 -11.13 38.00 -6.00
CA LEU A 73 -10.06 37.51 -6.85
C LEU A 73 -10.44 37.56 -8.33
N ALA A 74 -11.67 37.17 -8.67
CA ALA A 74 -12.20 37.27 -10.03
C ALA A 74 -12.37 38.72 -10.53
N ARG A 75 -12.33 39.72 -9.64
CA ARG A 75 -12.36 41.15 -10.02
C ARG A 75 -10.96 41.72 -10.21
N SER A 76 -9.97 41.23 -9.46
CA SER A 76 -8.60 41.73 -9.52
C SER A 76 -7.75 41.04 -10.58
N ASP A 77 -8.08 39.80 -10.94
CA ASP A 77 -7.33 38.99 -11.89
C ASP A 77 -8.28 38.33 -12.91
N ASP A 78 -8.10 38.68 -14.17
CA ASP A 78 -8.96 38.32 -15.30
C ASP A 78 -8.81 36.84 -15.72
N ARG A 79 -7.81 36.15 -15.20
CA ARG A 79 -7.65 34.69 -15.36
C ARG A 79 -8.72 33.94 -14.59
N TYR A 80 -9.24 34.52 -13.52
CA TYR A 80 -10.27 33.90 -12.69
C TYR A 80 -11.69 34.23 -13.15
N VAL A 81 -12.61 33.31 -12.90
CA VAL A 81 -14.05 33.49 -13.19
C VAL A 81 -14.90 32.92 -12.06
N THR A 82 -16.03 33.56 -11.75
CA THR A 82 -17.00 33.04 -10.79
C THR A 82 -17.98 32.08 -11.45
N SER A 83 -18.64 31.21 -10.68
CA SER A 83 -19.66 30.28 -11.21
C SER A 83 -20.79 31.02 -11.96
N THR A 84 -21.27 32.13 -11.43
CA THR A 84 -22.31 32.96 -12.08
C THR A 84 -21.83 33.52 -13.41
N LYS A 85 -20.59 34.03 -13.46
CA LYS A 85 -20.02 34.60 -14.69
C LYS A 85 -19.70 33.51 -15.72
N LEU A 86 -19.28 32.33 -15.26
CA LEU A 86 -19.03 31.17 -16.12
C LEU A 86 -20.31 30.73 -16.84
N VAL A 87 -21.46 30.71 -16.15
CA VAL A 87 -22.77 30.42 -16.76
C VAL A 87 -23.16 31.48 -17.80
N GLU A 88 -22.85 32.75 -17.56
CA GLU A 88 -23.06 33.82 -18.54
C GLU A 88 -22.20 33.62 -19.80
N LEU A 89 -20.92 33.25 -19.63
CA LEU A 89 -20.00 32.97 -20.73
C LEU A 89 -20.37 31.71 -21.53
N ARG A 90 -21.09 30.78 -20.91
CA ARG A 90 -21.62 29.57 -21.57
C ARG A 90 -22.75 29.91 -22.54
N ASN A 91 -23.58 30.90 -22.22
CA ASN A 91 -24.78 31.23 -23.00
C ASN A 91 -24.43 32.13 -24.21
N PRO A 92 -25.29 32.17 -25.25
CA PRO A 92 -25.12 33.08 -26.38
C PRO A 92 -24.93 34.55 -25.96
N ASP A 93 -24.34 35.36 -26.83
CA ASP A 93 -24.23 36.80 -26.59
C ASP A 93 -25.60 37.52 -26.70
N GLU A 94 -25.64 38.83 -26.42
CA GLU A 94 -26.88 39.63 -26.48
C GLU A 94 -27.52 39.66 -27.88
N ALA A 95 -26.75 39.36 -28.93
CA ALA A 95 -27.20 39.23 -30.31
C ALA A 95 -27.58 37.80 -30.71
N SER A 96 -27.64 36.86 -29.74
CA SER A 96 -27.90 35.43 -29.92
C SER A 96 -26.87 34.66 -30.75
N ASN A 97 -25.64 35.17 -30.89
CA ASN A 97 -24.55 34.44 -31.51
C ASN A 97 -23.87 33.49 -30.52
N LEU A 98 -23.41 32.34 -31.01
CA LEU A 98 -22.59 31.42 -30.24
C LEU A 98 -21.20 32.04 -30.01
N ARG A 99 -20.78 32.08 -28.74
CA ARG A 99 -19.45 32.56 -28.35
C ARG A 99 -18.35 31.59 -28.77
N HIS A 100 -17.10 32.01 -28.72
CA HIS A 100 -15.97 31.10 -28.92
C HIS A 100 -15.95 29.96 -27.89
N ALA A 101 -15.23 28.88 -28.21
CA ALA A 101 -15.08 27.74 -27.31
C ALA A 101 -14.56 28.17 -25.94
N LEU A 102 -15.19 27.65 -24.89
CA LEU A 102 -14.92 27.96 -23.49
C LEU A 102 -14.20 26.79 -22.82
N LEU A 103 -13.03 27.02 -22.24
CA LEU A 103 -12.30 26.06 -21.41
C LEU A 103 -12.18 26.62 -19.98
N VAL A 104 -12.63 25.84 -19.00
CA VAL A 104 -12.50 26.20 -17.59
C VAL A 104 -11.61 25.19 -16.84
N PHE A 105 -10.64 25.69 -16.08
CA PHE A 105 -9.89 24.90 -15.13
C PHE A 105 -10.59 24.88 -13.77
N LEU A 106 -10.70 23.70 -13.15
CA LEU A 106 -11.31 23.52 -11.83
C LEU A 106 -10.26 23.16 -10.78
N PRO A 107 -9.92 24.09 -9.87
CA PRO A 107 -9.06 23.80 -8.73
C PRO A 107 -9.65 22.72 -7.81
N SER A 108 -8.83 21.78 -7.32
CA SER A 108 -9.27 20.67 -6.46
C SER A 108 -9.83 21.09 -5.09
N ASN A 109 -9.54 22.32 -4.66
CA ASN A 109 -9.98 22.91 -3.39
C ASN A 109 -11.27 23.74 -3.50
N LEU A 110 -11.89 23.79 -4.68
CA LEU A 110 -13.08 24.59 -4.92
C LEU A 110 -14.30 23.98 -4.19
N ARG A 111 -15.05 24.81 -3.45
CA ARG A 111 -16.36 24.45 -2.88
C ARG A 111 -17.40 25.42 -3.40
N THR A 112 -18.29 24.99 -4.30
CA THR A 112 -19.37 25.88 -4.79
C THR A 112 -20.73 25.20 -4.73
N SER A 113 -21.76 25.99 -4.48
CA SER A 113 -23.16 25.55 -4.45
C SER A 113 -23.79 25.37 -5.85
N ALA A 114 -23.01 25.52 -6.94
CA ALA A 114 -23.51 25.54 -8.32
C ALA A 114 -22.85 24.50 -9.24
N GLU A 115 -22.28 23.42 -8.67
CA GLU A 115 -21.57 22.37 -9.40
C GLU A 115 -22.39 21.74 -10.54
N ASP A 116 -23.71 21.63 -10.37
CA ASP A 116 -24.60 21.11 -11.42
C ASP A 116 -24.58 21.95 -12.71
N SER A 117 -24.25 23.23 -12.62
CA SER A 117 -24.27 24.17 -13.76
C SER A 117 -23.03 24.09 -14.67
N PHE A 118 -21.97 23.41 -14.20
CA PHE A 118 -20.71 23.22 -14.93
C PHE A 118 -20.15 21.79 -14.79
N GLY A 119 -20.98 20.84 -14.36
CA GLY A 119 -20.64 19.41 -14.30
C GLY A 119 -20.54 18.76 -15.68
N VAL A 120 -20.26 17.44 -15.72
CA VAL A 120 -20.07 16.66 -16.98
C VAL A 120 -21.26 16.75 -17.94
N ALA A 121 -22.47 16.99 -17.41
CA ALA A 121 -23.69 17.13 -18.22
C ALA A 121 -23.71 18.42 -19.06
N THR A 122 -22.93 19.44 -18.70
CA THR A 122 -22.92 20.76 -19.35
C THR A 122 -21.56 21.13 -19.94
N PHE A 123 -20.46 20.58 -19.43
CA PHE A 123 -19.11 20.78 -19.93
C PHE A 123 -18.46 19.44 -20.26
N GLU A 124 -17.84 19.34 -21.44
CA GLU A 124 -17.02 18.18 -21.81
C GLU A 124 -15.79 18.11 -20.89
N GLU A 125 -15.61 17.00 -20.18
CA GLU A 125 -14.41 16.77 -19.38
C GLU A 125 -13.23 16.36 -20.25
N ILE A 126 -12.15 17.16 -20.22
CA ILE A 126 -10.92 16.89 -20.95
C ILE A 126 -9.92 16.23 -20.00
N PRO A 127 -9.61 14.92 -20.20
CA PRO A 127 -8.70 14.21 -19.31
C PRO A 127 -7.26 14.67 -19.53
N VAL A 128 -6.54 14.96 -18.44
CA VAL A 128 -5.10 15.27 -18.44
C VAL A 128 -4.23 14.07 -18.06
N THR A 129 -4.84 12.89 -17.98
CA THR A 129 -4.13 11.63 -17.74
C THR A 129 -3.06 11.39 -18.81
N GLY A 130 -1.94 10.79 -18.39
CA GLY A 130 -0.79 10.51 -19.27
C GLY A 130 0.18 11.67 -19.47
N ALA A 131 -0.11 12.90 -19.00
CA ALA A 131 0.79 14.05 -19.16
C ALA A 131 2.18 13.81 -18.54
N TYR A 132 2.21 13.22 -17.33
CA TYR A 132 3.45 12.84 -16.67
C TYR A 132 4.18 11.70 -17.37
N ASP A 133 3.46 10.74 -17.95
CA ASP A 133 4.06 9.62 -18.70
C ASP A 133 4.72 10.12 -19.99
N GLU A 134 4.03 10.99 -20.73
CA GLU A 134 4.58 11.63 -21.92
C GLU A 134 5.80 12.50 -21.58
N LEU A 135 5.71 13.29 -20.50
CA LEU A 135 6.85 14.07 -20.01
C LEU A 135 8.02 13.16 -19.64
N LEU A 136 7.76 12.05 -18.93
CA LEU A 136 8.80 11.10 -18.56
C LEU A 136 9.51 10.52 -19.80
N GLN A 137 8.75 10.12 -20.84
CA GLN A 137 9.32 9.63 -22.09
C GLN A 137 10.19 10.69 -22.79
N ARG A 138 9.71 11.94 -22.87
CA ARG A 138 10.49 13.06 -23.42
C ARG A 138 11.80 13.29 -22.65
N LEU A 139 11.75 13.20 -21.32
CA LEU A 139 12.92 13.38 -20.46
C LEU A 139 13.90 12.22 -20.54
N GLN A 140 13.43 10.97 -20.64
CA GLN A 140 14.28 9.79 -20.83
C GLN A 140 15.11 9.89 -22.12
N ASN A 141 14.51 10.40 -23.20
CA ASN A 141 15.20 10.62 -24.47
C ASN A 141 16.30 11.70 -24.40
N ARG A 142 16.26 12.59 -23.39
CA ARG A 142 17.29 13.61 -23.14
C ARG A 142 18.48 13.08 -22.32
N ILE A 143 18.37 11.88 -21.74
CA ILE A 143 19.46 11.25 -20.99
C ILE A 143 20.45 10.59 -21.96
N PRO A 144 21.78 10.72 -21.75
CA PRO A 144 22.78 10.03 -22.58
C PRO A 144 22.58 8.50 -22.60
N THR A 145 22.70 7.89 -23.79
CA THR A 145 22.47 6.45 -24.03
C THR A 145 23.16 5.51 -23.03
N PRO A 146 24.44 5.73 -22.60
CA PRO A 146 25.11 4.86 -21.63
C PRO A 146 24.40 4.79 -20.27
N LEU A 147 23.66 5.84 -19.89
CA LEU A 147 23.01 5.99 -18.58
C LEU A 147 21.56 5.51 -18.60
N GLN A 148 20.93 5.46 -19.78
CA GLN A 148 19.51 5.09 -19.94
C GLN A 148 19.22 3.68 -19.41
N ALA A 149 20.12 2.72 -19.64
CA ALA A 149 19.94 1.34 -19.17
C ALA A 149 19.86 1.27 -17.64
N THR A 150 20.74 1.99 -16.93
CA THR A 150 20.74 2.06 -15.47
C THR A 150 19.52 2.80 -14.92
N VAL A 151 19.08 3.88 -15.58
CA VAL A 151 17.84 4.58 -15.22
C VAL A 151 16.62 3.68 -15.36
N ARG A 152 16.55 2.86 -16.42
CA ARG A 152 15.49 1.87 -16.61
C ARG A 152 15.50 0.82 -15.51
N ILE A 153 16.66 0.25 -15.19
CA ILE A 153 16.82 -0.69 -14.06
C ILE A 153 16.32 -0.05 -12.76
N LEU A 154 16.70 1.21 -12.50
CA LEU A 154 16.22 1.96 -11.34
C LEU A 154 14.69 2.03 -11.31
N PHE A 155 14.04 2.48 -12.39
CA PHE A 155 12.58 2.60 -12.43
C PHE A 155 11.85 1.26 -12.32
N ASP A 156 12.40 0.17 -12.87
CA ASP A 156 11.86 -1.18 -12.74
C ASP A 156 11.86 -1.63 -11.27
N GLN A 157 12.91 -1.29 -10.50
CA GLN A 157 12.99 -1.62 -9.07
C GLN A 157 12.03 -0.78 -8.20
N LEU A 158 11.49 0.34 -8.69
CA LEU A 158 10.58 1.21 -7.94
C LEU A 158 9.10 0.78 -8.01
N GLY A 159 8.76 -0.34 -8.65
CA GLY A 159 7.37 -0.73 -8.94
C GLY A 159 6.42 -0.72 -7.72
N THR A 160 6.90 -1.09 -6.54
CA THR A 160 6.13 -1.10 -5.28
C THR A 160 6.61 -0.04 -4.28
N TRP A 161 7.53 0.84 -4.67
CA TRP A 161 8.13 1.83 -3.79
C TRP A 161 7.21 3.03 -3.60
N PHE A 162 6.85 3.34 -2.34
CA PHE A 162 5.86 4.38 -2.04
C PHE A 162 6.27 5.79 -2.50
N ALA A 163 7.57 6.10 -2.48
CA ALA A 163 8.09 7.39 -2.96
C ALA A 163 8.47 7.36 -4.45
N GLY A 164 8.23 6.26 -5.17
CA GLY A 164 8.60 6.04 -6.57
C GLY A 164 7.50 6.33 -7.60
N HIS A 165 6.51 7.16 -7.25
CA HIS A 165 5.40 7.55 -8.13
C HIS A 165 5.86 8.36 -9.35
N ILE A 166 5.01 8.50 -10.37
CA ILE A 166 5.40 9.05 -11.68
C ILE A 166 5.98 10.48 -11.61
N GLU A 167 5.41 11.35 -10.78
CA GLU A 167 5.92 12.71 -10.54
C GLU A 167 7.35 12.68 -9.98
N ALA A 168 7.66 11.76 -9.06
CA ALA A 168 9.01 11.56 -8.52
C ALA A 168 10.04 11.28 -9.62
N ARG A 169 9.66 10.42 -10.57
CA ARG A 169 10.52 9.99 -11.67
C ARG A 169 10.78 11.14 -12.63
N VAL A 170 9.75 11.96 -12.89
CA VAL A 170 9.89 13.19 -13.67
C VAL A 170 10.81 14.19 -12.96
N ARG A 171 10.58 14.45 -11.67
CA ARG A 171 11.42 15.34 -10.86
C ARG A 171 12.87 14.87 -10.79
N PHE A 172 13.11 13.56 -10.64
CA PHE A 172 14.43 12.94 -10.69
C PHE A 172 15.17 13.27 -11.99
N LEU A 173 14.54 13.02 -13.15
CA LEU A 173 15.17 13.30 -14.45
C LEU A 173 15.37 14.80 -14.68
N LEU A 174 14.38 15.63 -14.33
CA LEU A 174 14.51 17.09 -14.45
C LEU A 174 15.64 17.64 -13.58
N THR A 175 15.77 17.16 -12.35
CA THR A 175 16.84 17.55 -11.44
C THR A 175 18.21 17.21 -12.04
N ALA A 176 18.37 16.01 -12.60
CA ALA A 176 19.60 15.62 -13.27
C ALA A 176 19.90 16.49 -14.52
N ILE A 177 18.87 16.81 -15.30
CA ILE A 177 18.99 17.65 -16.50
C ILE A 177 19.41 19.08 -16.16
N VAL A 178 18.80 19.69 -15.13
CA VAL A 178 19.14 21.04 -14.67
C VAL A 178 20.61 21.13 -14.22
N ASN A 179 21.14 20.05 -13.68
CA ASN A 179 22.51 19.97 -13.18
C ASN A 179 23.55 19.52 -14.22
N SER A 180 23.17 19.40 -15.51
CA SER A 180 23.94 18.74 -16.56
C SER A 180 24.11 17.24 -16.30
N VAL A 181 23.45 16.42 -17.11
CA VAL A 181 23.36 14.97 -16.87
C VAL A 181 24.74 14.31 -16.93
N ASP A 182 25.16 13.75 -15.80
CA ASP A 182 26.36 12.92 -15.66
C ASP A 182 26.12 11.82 -14.60
N HIS A 183 27.13 10.98 -14.36
CA HIS A 183 27.04 9.87 -13.41
C HIS A 183 26.79 10.34 -11.97
N GLU A 184 27.38 11.46 -11.56
CA GLU A 184 27.28 11.99 -10.20
C GLU A 184 25.96 12.75 -9.99
N THR A 185 25.47 13.51 -10.98
CA THR A 185 24.24 14.30 -10.90
C THR A 185 23.00 13.42 -10.88
N LEU A 186 22.99 12.31 -11.64
CA LEU A 186 21.97 11.27 -11.53
C LEU A 186 22.01 10.58 -10.16
N GLY A 187 23.21 10.28 -9.67
CA GLY A 187 23.41 9.72 -8.33
C GLY A 187 22.93 10.65 -7.21
N ALA A 188 23.16 11.95 -7.39
CA ALA A 188 22.72 13.00 -6.48
C ALA A 188 21.20 13.15 -6.48
N ALA A 189 20.56 13.13 -7.66
CA ALA A 189 19.11 13.32 -7.80
C ALA A 189 18.25 12.21 -7.17
N LEU A 190 18.84 11.08 -6.74
CA LEU A 190 18.12 9.96 -6.10
C LEU A 190 17.24 10.37 -4.90
N PHE A 191 17.52 11.51 -4.24
CA PHE A 191 16.65 12.00 -3.17
C PHE A 191 15.21 12.31 -3.64
N GLU A 192 15.02 12.69 -4.92
CA GLU A 192 13.68 12.90 -5.50
C GLU A 192 12.85 11.61 -5.53
N LEU A 193 13.52 10.45 -5.47
CA LEU A 193 12.88 9.13 -5.39
C LEU A 193 12.78 8.62 -3.95
N GLY A 194 13.18 9.44 -2.97
CA GLY A 194 13.26 9.04 -1.57
C GLY A 194 14.39 8.05 -1.27
N LEU A 195 15.39 7.92 -2.16
CA LEU A 195 16.57 7.09 -1.94
C LEU A 195 17.73 7.92 -1.39
N VAL A 196 18.70 7.27 -0.75
CA VAL A 196 19.93 7.94 -0.33
C VAL A 196 20.76 8.27 -1.57
N PRO A 197 21.23 9.51 -1.77
CA PRO A 197 22.09 9.88 -2.89
C PRO A 197 23.36 9.01 -2.97
N ASP A 198 23.65 8.46 -4.15
CA ASP A 198 24.79 7.58 -4.42
C ASP A 198 25.53 8.08 -5.66
N LEU A 199 26.63 8.80 -5.44
CA LEU A 199 27.37 9.47 -6.52
C LEU A 199 28.12 8.49 -7.45
N ARG A 200 28.24 7.22 -7.06
CA ARG A 200 28.94 6.18 -7.85
C ARG A 200 28.00 5.15 -8.45
N LEU A 201 26.69 5.24 -8.18
CA LEU A 201 25.72 4.25 -8.65
C LEU A 201 25.74 4.08 -10.17
N PHE A 202 25.87 5.18 -10.90
CA PHE A 202 25.86 5.15 -12.36
C PHE A 202 27.23 4.83 -12.96
N SER A 203 28.30 4.74 -12.16
CA SER A 203 29.66 4.47 -12.66
C SER A 203 29.92 3.02 -13.07
N ASP A 204 29.18 2.06 -12.50
CA ASP A 204 29.35 0.62 -12.76
C ASP A 204 27.98 -0.05 -12.92
N GLN A 205 27.59 -0.31 -14.18
CA GLN A 205 26.30 -0.89 -14.52
C GLN A 205 26.11 -2.30 -13.94
N ALA A 206 27.19 -3.08 -13.77
CA ALA A 206 27.10 -4.45 -13.26
C ALA A 206 26.68 -4.48 -11.78
N ARG A 207 27.04 -3.44 -11.02
CA ARG A 207 26.73 -3.32 -9.59
C ARG A 207 25.48 -2.49 -9.30
N ALA A 208 24.96 -1.78 -10.29
CA ALA A 208 23.88 -0.82 -10.11
C ALA A 208 22.61 -1.47 -9.51
N LEU A 209 22.18 -2.63 -10.01
CA LEU A 209 20.99 -3.33 -9.53
C LEU A 209 21.08 -3.66 -8.03
N GLY A 210 22.17 -4.30 -7.60
CA GLY A 210 22.38 -4.67 -6.20
C GLY A 210 22.45 -3.44 -5.29
N ARG A 211 23.12 -2.37 -5.73
CA ARG A 211 23.17 -1.11 -4.97
C ARG A 211 21.80 -0.44 -4.84
N ILE A 212 20.98 -0.44 -5.90
CA ILE A 212 19.60 0.10 -5.86
C ILE A 212 18.76 -0.68 -4.85
N GLN A 213 18.80 -2.02 -4.89
CA GLN A 213 18.06 -2.88 -3.97
C GLN A 213 18.52 -2.70 -2.53
N GLN A 214 19.83 -2.60 -2.29
CA GLN A 214 20.38 -2.37 -0.96
C GLN A 214 19.98 -0.99 -0.43
N ASN A 215 19.97 0.05 -1.27
CA ASN A 215 19.51 1.39 -0.91
C ASN A 215 18.01 1.39 -0.54
N LEU A 216 17.16 0.79 -1.38
CA LEU A 216 15.74 0.60 -1.11
C LEU A 216 15.50 -0.11 0.21
N LYS A 217 16.15 -1.26 0.43
CA LYS A 217 16.05 -2.04 1.68
C LYS A 217 16.47 -1.21 2.89
N THR A 218 17.56 -0.46 2.77
CA THR A 218 18.12 0.38 3.83
C THR A 218 17.19 1.52 4.20
N VAL A 219 16.69 2.27 3.20
CA VAL A 219 15.73 3.35 3.44
C VAL A 219 14.42 2.80 4.01
N THR A 220 13.95 1.66 3.50
CA THR A 220 12.77 0.97 4.03
C THR A 220 12.97 0.67 5.51
N ALA A 221 14.07 0.02 5.88
CA ALA A 221 14.39 -0.29 7.26
C ALA A 221 14.48 0.96 8.15
N LEU A 222 15.09 2.04 7.66
CA LEU A 222 15.14 3.31 8.38
C LEU A 222 13.77 3.98 8.55
N THR A 223 12.84 3.76 7.63
CA THR A 223 11.52 4.41 7.61
C THR A 223 10.49 3.59 8.41
N THR A 224 10.42 2.28 8.18
CA THR A 224 9.34 1.41 8.64
C THR A 224 9.68 0.59 9.88
N SER A 225 10.92 0.61 10.36
CA SER A 225 11.31 -0.20 11.53
C SER A 225 10.67 0.30 12.82
N ASP A 226 10.29 -0.64 13.67
CA ASP A 226 9.76 -0.39 15.00
C ASP A 226 10.82 0.10 15.99
N LEU A 227 12.09 0.14 15.63
CA LEU A 227 13.13 0.61 16.55
C LEU A 227 13.16 2.15 16.67
N SER A 228 13.75 2.66 17.75
CA SER A 228 14.10 4.08 17.84
C SER A 228 15.05 4.46 16.70
N VAL A 229 15.10 5.75 16.31
CA VAL A 229 16.02 6.22 15.23
C VAL A 229 17.45 5.72 15.46
N ARG A 230 17.92 5.72 16.72
CA ARG A 230 19.23 5.18 17.10
C ARG A 230 19.32 3.67 16.84
N GLY A 231 18.32 2.90 17.25
CA GLY A 231 18.25 1.46 17.00
C GLY A 231 18.25 1.12 15.51
N ARG A 232 17.45 1.85 14.70
CA ARG A 232 17.38 1.65 13.24
C ARG A 232 18.74 1.82 12.57
N VAL A 233 19.50 2.86 12.97
CA VAL A 233 20.84 3.14 12.42
C VAL A 233 21.88 2.13 12.90
N LEU A 234 21.74 1.61 14.13
CA LEU A 234 22.61 0.54 14.64
C LEU A 234 22.40 -0.77 13.88
N ASP A 235 21.16 -1.14 13.61
CA ASP A 235 20.76 -2.36 12.89
C ASP A 235 21.21 -2.40 11.43
N LEU A 236 21.61 -1.26 10.86
CA LEU A 236 22.26 -1.22 9.54
C LEU A 236 23.61 -1.93 9.52
N ASN A 237 24.24 -2.19 10.67
CA ASN A 237 25.54 -2.86 10.79
C ASN A 237 26.62 -2.24 9.89
N LEU A 238 26.68 -0.91 9.86
CA LEU A 238 27.70 -0.17 9.13
C LEU A 238 29.08 -0.36 9.77
N VAL A 239 30.09 -0.63 8.94
CA VAL A 239 31.48 -0.81 9.37
C VAL A 239 32.07 0.51 9.89
N ASP A 240 31.76 1.63 9.23
CA ASP A 240 32.22 2.96 9.64
C ASP A 240 31.36 3.54 10.78
N ARG A 241 31.91 3.50 12.00
CA ARG A 241 31.27 4.04 13.21
C ARG A 241 31.18 5.56 13.23
N THR A 242 31.97 6.27 12.44
CA THR A 242 31.89 7.74 12.34
C THR A 242 30.74 8.13 11.42
N LEU A 243 30.62 7.48 10.27
CA LEU A 243 29.47 7.65 9.36
C LEU A 243 28.16 7.29 10.09
N GLN A 244 28.14 6.15 10.79
CA GLN A 244 26.97 5.71 11.56
C GLN A 244 26.52 6.74 12.62
N ARG A 245 27.46 7.33 13.38
CA ARG A 245 27.14 8.37 14.37
C ARG A 245 26.60 9.65 13.74
N ARG A 246 27.18 10.09 12.63
CA ARG A 246 26.73 11.29 11.92
C ARG A 246 25.36 11.12 11.29
N LEU A 247 25.10 9.97 10.67
CA LEU A 247 23.79 9.59 10.15
C LEU A 247 22.74 9.59 11.27
N MET A 248 23.08 9.00 12.42
CA MET A 248 22.20 8.96 13.59
C MET A 248 21.81 10.37 14.07
N GLN A 249 22.78 11.29 14.17
CA GLN A 249 22.52 12.67 14.58
C GLN A 249 21.58 13.37 13.58
N MET A 250 21.88 13.28 12.29
CA MET A 250 21.07 13.92 11.24
C MET A 250 19.62 13.41 11.23
N LEU A 251 19.42 12.11 11.42
CA LEU A 251 18.09 11.51 11.44
C LEU A 251 17.32 11.79 12.74
N LEU A 252 18.01 12.04 13.86
CA LEU A 252 17.35 12.50 15.09
C LEU A 252 16.82 13.91 14.94
N ASP A 253 17.55 14.78 14.24
CA ASP A 253 17.17 16.18 14.06
C ASP A 253 16.04 16.35 13.02
N MET A 254 16.00 15.50 11.98
CA MET A 254 15.04 15.63 10.87
C MET A 254 13.89 14.62 10.87
N GLY A 255 14.03 13.53 11.61
CA GLY A 255 13.12 12.39 11.54
C GLY A 255 13.35 11.49 10.31
N THR A 256 12.63 10.36 10.29
CA THR A 256 12.78 9.29 9.28
C THR A 256 11.50 9.03 8.48
N ALA A 257 10.39 9.70 8.83
CA ALA A 257 9.06 9.42 8.27
C ALA A 257 8.93 9.78 6.78
N ASP A 258 9.59 10.86 6.34
CA ASP A 258 9.64 11.26 4.93
C ASP A 258 11.09 11.12 4.42
N PRO A 259 11.38 10.04 3.65
CA PRO A 259 12.70 9.84 3.09
C PRO A 259 13.21 10.98 2.24
N ARG A 260 12.36 11.57 1.39
CA ARG A 260 12.80 12.64 0.49
C ARG A 260 13.36 13.82 1.26
N ARG A 261 12.70 14.19 2.35
CA ARG A 261 13.12 15.33 3.17
C ARG A 261 14.52 15.15 3.73
N TRP A 262 14.83 14.00 4.32
CA TRP A 262 16.13 13.80 4.95
C TRP A 262 17.23 13.44 3.96
N THR A 263 16.93 12.68 2.91
CA THR A 263 17.91 12.33 1.87
C THR A 263 18.30 13.56 1.04
N ARG A 264 17.38 14.51 0.83
CA ARG A 264 17.64 15.79 0.15
C ARG A 264 18.75 16.60 0.81
N GLN A 265 18.81 16.64 2.15
CA GLN A 265 19.84 17.40 2.87
C GLN A 265 21.25 16.81 2.74
N ILE A 266 21.37 15.54 2.34
CA ILE A 266 22.67 14.90 2.11
C ILE A 266 23.41 15.58 0.96
N ILE A 267 22.70 16.07 -0.06
CA ILE A 267 23.31 16.72 -1.23
C ILE A 267 23.29 18.25 -1.12
N LEU A 268 22.24 18.84 -0.55
CA LEU A 268 22.15 20.31 -0.47
C LEU A 268 23.12 20.92 0.56
N ASP A 269 23.37 20.23 1.68
CA ASP A 269 24.42 20.65 2.62
C ASP A 269 25.71 19.89 2.34
N ARG A 270 26.72 20.63 1.86
CA ARG A 270 28.05 20.08 1.56
C ARG A 270 28.70 19.38 2.75
N LYS A 271 28.34 19.75 4.00
CA LYS A 271 28.83 19.06 5.20
C LYS A 271 28.37 17.61 5.22
N ASN A 272 27.21 17.30 4.66
CA ASN A 272 26.59 15.97 4.69
C ASN A 272 26.98 15.08 3.51
N TRP A 273 27.81 15.54 2.57
CA TRP A 273 28.30 14.72 1.46
C TRP A 273 29.10 13.47 1.90
N GLU A 274 29.56 13.41 3.15
CA GLU A 274 30.13 12.20 3.73
C GLU A 274 29.11 11.12 4.08
N LEU A 275 27.81 11.43 3.97
CA LEU A 275 26.71 10.51 4.23
C LEU A 275 26.11 9.93 2.94
N THR A 276 26.67 10.22 1.76
CA THR A 276 26.24 9.62 0.49
C THR A 276 26.44 8.11 0.51
N PHE A 277 25.53 7.39 -0.15
CA PHE A 277 25.41 5.93 -0.06
C PHE A 277 26.64 5.19 -0.62
N ASP A 278 27.39 5.80 -1.56
CA ASP A 278 28.66 5.25 -2.08
C ASP A 278 29.71 5.00 -0.98
N LYS A 279 29.56 5.65 0.18
CA LYS A 279 30.46 5.52 1.34
C LYS A 279 30.00 4.48 2.36
N TRP A 280 28.80 3.93 2.20
CA TRP A 280 28.24 2.98 3.15
C TRP A 280 28.83 1.60 2.89
N ARG A 281 29.44 1.01 3.91
CA ARG A 281 30.00 -0.36 3.89
C ARG A 281 29.29 -1.18 4.95
N PHE A 282 28.64 -2.25 4.53
CA PHE A 282 27.88 -3.13 5.42
C PHE A 282 28.77 -4.29 5.90
N ALA A 283 28.63 -4.69 7.16
CA ALA A 283 29.45 -5.76 7.72
C ALA A 283 29.23 -7.13 7.03
N ASP A 284 28.07 -7.33 6.39
CA ASP A 284 27.67 -8.56 5.71
C ASP A 284 28.15 -8.64 4.24
N GLU A 285 28.84 -7.63 3.71
CA GLU A 285 29.44 -7.63 2.37
C GLU A 285 30.73 -8.47 2.32
N GLY A 286 30.59 -9.79 2.50
CA GLY A 286 31.62 -10.75 2.13
C GLY A 286 31.61 -10.95 0.62
N ASN A 287 32.75 -10.73 -0.05
CA ASN A 287 32.92 -11.04 -1.47
C ASN A 287 32.87 -12.58 -1.63
N PRO A 288 31.85 -13.17 -2.28
CA PRO A 288 31.75 -14.62 -2.32
C PRO A 288 32.81 -15.20 -3.26
N ASP A 289 33.51 -16.23 -2.78
CA ASP A 289 34.42 -17.04 -3.61
C ASP A 289 33.63 -17.71 -4.75
N ARG A 290 34.30 -18.08 -5.83
CA ARG A 290 33.66 -18.72 -6.99
C ARG A 290 33.25 -20.15 -6.69
N ILE A 291 32.18 -20.64 -7.32
CA ILE A 291 31.75 -22.04 -7.26
C ILE A 291 31.48 -22.60 -8.66
N SER A 292 32.01 -23.78 -8.97
CA SER A 292 31.67 -24.51 -10.19
C SER A 292 30.58 -25.54 -9.93
N ILE A 293 29.65 -25.69 -10.88
CA ILE A 293 28.61 -26.71 -10.88
C ILE A 293 28.83 -27.57 -12.12
N CYS A 294 28.87 -28.89 -11.92
CA CYS A 294 29.14 -29.89 -12.96
C CYS A 294 28.24 -31.13 -12.79
N ALA A 295 28.18 -31.95 -13.84
CA ALA A 295 27.54 -33.28 -13.83
C ALA A 295 26.07 -33.27 -13.36
N VAL A 296 25.27 -32.35 -13.93
CA VAL A 296 23.84 -32.22 -13.66
C VAL A 296 23.08 -33.35 -14.36
N LYS A 297 22.71 -34.40 -13.62
CA LYS A 297 22.05 -35.61 -14.14
C LYS A 297 20.64 -35.77 -13.60
N THR A 298 19.73 -36.25 -14.43
CA THR A 298 18.34 -36.56 -14.12
C THR A 298 18.15 -38.08 -13.92
N ASP A 299 17.03 -38.47 -13.30
CA ASP A 299 16.62 -39.87 -13.13
C ASP A 299 15.58 -40.33 -14.18
N LEU A 300 15.48 -39.62 -15.30
CA LEU A 300 14.51 -39.88 -16.36
C LEU A 300 14.86 -41.15 -17.15
N PRO A 301 13.84 -41.90 -17.60
CA PRO A 301 14.05 -43.06 -18.43
C PRO A 301 14.52 -42.62 -19.82
N VAL A 302 15.45 -43.38 -20.38
CA VAL A 302 15.87 -43.26 -21.78
C VAL A 302 15.02 -44.22 -22.60
N VAL A 303 14.41 -43.75 -23.68
CA VAL A 303 13.60 -44.58 -24.59
C VAL A 303 14.51 -45.63 -25.25
N ARG A 304 14.16 -46.91 -25.08
CA ARG A 304 14.83 -48.05 -25.74
C ARG A 304 13.99 -48.50 -26.93
N GLU A 305 14.37 -49.57 -27.62
CA GLU A 305 13.61 -50.06 -28.79
C GLU A 305 12.12 -50.22 -28.45
N GLU A 306 11.26 -49.39 -29.05
CA GLU A 306 9.86 -49.24 -28.66
C GLU A 306 8.92 -49.44 -29.86
N THR A 307 7.78 -50.10 -29.62
CA THR A 307 6.73 -50.36 -30.62
C THR A 307 5.74 -49.19 -30.77
N ASP A 308 5.82 -48.17 -29.93
CA ASP A 308 4.92 -47.02 -29.93
C ASP A 308 5.33 -45.95 -30.97
N THR A 309 4.43 -45.66 -31.91
CA THR A 309 4.63 -44.70 -33.00
C THR A 309 5.03 -43.29 -32.57
N GLN A 310 4.66 -42.86 -31.34
CA GLN A 310 5.04 -41.54 -30.81
C GLN A 310 6.47 -41.49 -30.25
N LEU A 311 7.03 -42.64 -29.88
CA LEU A 311 8.35 -42.75 -29.22
C LEU A 311 9.47 -43.17 -30.20
N GLN A 312 9.12 -43.64 -31.40
CA GLN A 312 10.10 -44.05 -32.43
C GLN A 312 11.09 -42.95 -32.83
N GLY A 313 10.67 -41.68 -32.82
CA GLY A 313 11.54 -40.52 -33.10
C GLY A 313 12.40 -40.06 -31.91
N LEU A 314 12.21 -40.65 -30.72
CA LEU A 314 12.86 -40.26 -29.46
C LEU A 314 13.76 -41.37 -28.88
N VAL A 315 14.06 -42.41 -29.66
CA VAL A 315 14.95 -43.51 -29.25
C VAL A 315 16.33 -42.96 -28.85
N GLY A 316 16.80 -43.34 -27.66
CA GLY A 316 18.05 -42.84 -27.09
C GLY A 316 17.94 -41.50 -26.34
N GLN A 317 16.76 -40.86 -26.31
CA GLN A 317 16.52 -39.61 -25.60
C GLN A 317 15.80 -39.84 -24.26
N GLN A 318 15.95 -38.90 -23.32
CA GLN A 318 15.21 -38.91 -22.07
C GLN A 318 13.81 -38.35 -22.26
N VAL A 319 12.81 -39.00 -21.66
CA VAL A 319 11.40 -38.58 -21.76
C VAL A 319 10.75 -38.41 -20.39
N LEU A 320 9.92 -37.37 -20.27
CA LEU A 320 9.07 -37.12 -19.11
C LEU A 320 7.60 -37.20 -19.52
N THR A 321 6.85 -38.06 -18.83
CA THR A 321 5.39 -38.12 -18.89
C THR A 321 4.82 -37.63 -17.54
N PRO A 322 4.41 -36.35 -17.41
CA PRO A 322 4.06 -35.76 -16.12
C PRO A 322 2.89 -36.46 -15.38
N GLN A 323 2.03 -37.17 -16.12
CA GLN A 323 0.91 -37.94 -15.56
C GLN A 323 1.34 -39.19 -14.80
N THR A 324 2.19 -40.02 -15.42
CA THR A 324 2.68 -41.26 -14.80
C THR A 324 3.82 -40.99 -13.83
N ARG A 325 4.64 -39.97 -14.11
CA ARG A 325 5.78 -39.59 -13.29
C ARG A 325 5.62 -38.18 -12.72
N ARG A 326 5.02 -38.10 -11.53
CA ARG A 326 4.79 -36.83 -10.80
C ARG A 326 6.05 -36.25 -10.13
N LYS A 327 7.20 -36.95 -10.18
CA LYS A 327 8.47 -36.57 -9.53
C LYS A 327 9.68 -36.77 -10.46
N LEU A 328 10.56 -35.78 -10.49
CA LEU A 328 11.82 -35.76 -11.25
C LEU A 328 12.96 -35.49 -10.27
N THR A 329 13.98 -36.34 -10.27
CA THR A 329 15.15 -36.19 -9.40
C THR A 329 16.36 -35.74 -10.20
N LEU A 330 17.01 -34.69 -9.72
CA LEU A 330 18.25 -34.14 -10.23
C LEU A 330 19.39 -34.46 -9.25
N THR A 331 20.54 -34.89 -9.74
CA THR A 331 21.80 -34.93 -8.98
C THR A 331 22.84 -34.06 -9.65
N PHE A 332 23.50 -33.18 -8.90
CA PHE A 332 24.57 -32.32 -9.40
C PHE A 332 25.77 -32.30 -8.46
N GLN A 333 26.96 -32.01 -9.00
CA GLN A 333 28.21 -31.91 -8.26
C GLN A 333 28.69 -30.45 -8.22
N VAL A 334 29.35 -30.07 -7.13
CA VAL A 334 29.95 -28.74 -6.94
C VAL A 334 31.42 -28.83 -6.56
N ASP A 335 32.20 -27.83 -6.98
CA ASP A 335 33.62 -27.68 -6.65
C ASP A 335 34.01 -26.17 -6.62
N PRO A 336 34.56 -25.61 -5.54
CA PRO A 336 34.86 -26.23 -4.24
C PRO A 336 33.59 -26.57 -3.42
N HIS A 337 33.78 -27.21 -2.27
CA HIS A 337 32.68 -27.59 -1.38
C HIS A 337 31.89 -26.34 -0.90
N PRO A 338 30.54 -26.36 -0.76
CA PRO A 338 29.76 -25.17 -0.42
C PRO A 338 30.18 -24.44 0.86
N SER A 339 30.72 -25.16 1.85
CA SER A 339 31.24 -24.57 3.08
C SER A 339 32.55 -23.80 2.92
N GLN A 340 33.24 -23.95 1.78
CA GLN A 340 34.48 -23.25 1.44
C GLN A 340 34.20 -21.98 0.61
N VAL A 341 32.95 -21.76 0.21
CA VAL A 341 32.53 -20.62 -0.59
C VAL A 341 31.94 -19.57 0.35
N ALA A 342 32.69 -18.49 0.58
CA ALA A 342 32.19 -17.37 1.37
C ALA A 342 30.88 -16.83 0.76
N GLY A 343 29.89 -16.49 1.59
CA GLY A 343 28.63 -15.87 1.12
C GLY A 343 27.60 -16.79 0.43
N LEU A 344 27.92 -18.05 0.12
CA LEU A 344 26.97 -19.01 -0.48
C LEU A 344 25.94 -19.52 0.57
N ASP A 345 24.65 -19.29 0.33
CA ASP A 345 23.57 -19.72 1.23
C ASP A 345 22.71 -20.85 0.65
N TYR A 346 22.37 -20.79 -0.64
CA TYR A 346 21.52 -21.79 -1.28
C TYR A 346 21.73 -21.90 -2.79
N PHE A 347 21.25 -23.00 -3.36
CA PHE A 347 21.12 -23.23 -4.79
C PHE A 347 19.62 -23.24 -5.17
N THR A 348 19.31 -22.82 -6.39
CA THR A 348 18.00 -23.04 -7.00
C THR A 348 18.11 -23.97 -8.19
N VAL A 349 17.25 -24.98 -8.23
CA VAL A 349 17.02 -25.81 -9.41
C VAL A 349 15.79 -25.28 -10.13
N GLN A 350 15.92 -24.91 -11.39
CA GLN A 350 14.86 -24.34 -12.23
C GLN A 350 14.57 -25.23 -13.44
N LEU A 351 13.30 -25.39 -13.78
CA LEU A 351 12.86 -26.06 -15.00
C LEU A 351 12.70 -25.05 -16.14
N MET A 352 13.39 -25.28 -17.25
CA MET A 352 13.47 -24.39 -18.41
C MET A 352 12.93 -25.09 -19.67
N THR A 353 12.28 -24.36 -20.56
CA THR A 353 11.97 -24.80 -21.94
C THR A 353 13.06 -24.38 -22.91
N ARG A 354 13.17 -25.10 -24.04
CA ARG A 354 13.81 -24.62 -25.27
C ARG A 354 12.74 -24.23 -26.28
N GLU A 355 12.72 -22.97 -26.71
CA GLU A 355 11.82 -22.52 -27.78
C GLU A 355 12.32 -23.03 -29.15
N ALA A 356 11.41 -23.53 -29.98
CA ALA A 356 11.72 -23.95 -31.34
C ALA A 356 11.85 -22.71 -32.24
N GLY A 357 13.01 -22.53 -32.89
CA GLY A 357 13.17 -21.57 -34.00
C GLY A 357 13.86 -20.24 -33.70
N THR A 358 14.27 -19.96 -32.46
CA THR A 358 15.14 -18.81 -32.15
C THR A 358 16.34 -19.25 -31.31
N GLY A 359 17.55 -18.86 -31.73
CA GLY A 359 18.79 -19.26 -31.06
C GLY A 359 18.81 -18.87 -29.59
N ASN A 360 18.98 -19.88 -28.72
CA ASN A 360 19.30 -19.79 -27.29
C ASN A 360 18.30 -19.05 -26.36
N SER A 361 17.04 -18.82 -26.76
CA SER A 361 16.00 -18.34 -25.84
C SER A 361 15.47 -19.50 -24.99
N SER A 362 15.53 -19.36 -23.66
CA SER A 362 15.01 -20.34 -22.70
C SER A 362 14.12 -19.65 -21.66
N THR A 363 12.88 -20.11 -21.48
CA THR A 363 11.91 -19.54 -20.54
C THR A 363 11.72 -20.45 -19.31
N PRO A 364 11.64 -19.90 -18.09
CA PRO A 364 11.37 -20.70 -16.89
C PRO A 364 9.89 -21.08 -16.78
N LEU A 365 9.59 -22.36 -16.53
CA LEU A 365 8.21 -22.89 -16.40
C LEU A 365 7.57 -22.68 -15.02
N GLY A 366 8.12 -21.75 -14.21
CA GLY A 366 7.61 -21.45 -12.87
C GLY A 366 7.86 -22.53 -11.80
N LEU A 367 8.36 -23.72 -12.16
CA LEU A 367 8.79 -24.74 -11.20
C LEU A 367 10.26 -24.52 -10.81
N SER A 368 10.48 -24.13 -9.55
CA SER A 368 11.82 -24.03 -8.97
C SER A 368 11.87 -24.58 -7.56
N LYS A 369 13.02 -25.13 -7.16
CA LYS A 369 13.25 -25.65 -5.80
C LYS A 369 14.54 -25.11 -5.22
N ARG A 370 14.44 -24.60 -3.99
CA ARG A 370 15.58 -24.09 -3.21
C ARG A 370 16.23 -25.21 -2.40
N VAL A 371 17.56 -25.24 -2.40
CA VAL A 371 18.38 -26.22 -1.69
C VAL A 371 19.44 -25.47 -0.90
N LYS A 372 19.45 -25.59 0.43
CA LYS A 372 20.47 -24.92 1.26
C LYS A 372 21.86 -25.47 0.96
N ALA A 373 22.86 -24.58 0.99
CA ALA A 373 24.26 -24.96 1.03
C ALA A 373 24.50 -25.88 2.24
N TRP A 374 25.23 -26.97 2.02
CA TRP A 374 25.39 -28.04 3.01
C TRP A 374 26.79 -28.06 3.63
N LYS A 375 26.89 -28.63 4.84
CA LYS A 375 28.15 -28.77 5.60
C LYS A 375 28.68 -30.21 5.63
N ALA A 376 27.91 -31.18 5.14
CA ALA A 376 28.33 -32.58 5.07
C ALA A 376 29.42 -32.74 4.01
N LYS A 377 30.46 -33.56 4.24
CA LYS A 377 31.68 -33.72 3.39
C LYS A 377 31.45 -34.15 1.93
N ARG A 378 30.21 -34.26 1.45
CA ARG A 378 29.87 -34.62 0.07
C ARG A 378 29.94 -33.41 -0.86
N THR A 379 30.41 -33.61 -2.08
CA THR A 379 30.37 -32.60 -3.15
C THR A 379 29.16 -32.75 -4.07
N THR A 380 28.32 -33.77 -3.84
CA THR A 380 27.13 -34.06 -4.63
C THR A 380 25.85 -33.75 -3.86
N CYS A 381 24.84 -33.27 -4.58
CA CYS A 381 23.51 -32.99 -4.05
C CYS A 381 22.42 -33.57 -4.94
N THR A 382 21.43 -34.21 -4.33
CA THR A 382 20.27 -34.79 -5.00
C THR A 382 19.01 -34.03 -4.59
N VAL A 383 18.21 -33.62 -5.58
CA VAL A 383 17.05 -32.73 -5.43
C VAL A 383 15.88 -33.30 -6.22
N THR A 384 14.77 -33.56 -5.55
CA THR A 384 13.54 -34.02 -6.21
C THR A 384 12.59 -32.85 -6.46
N LEU A 385 12.23 -32.59 -7.71
CA LEU A 385 11.11 -31.76 -8.12
C LEU A 385 9.84 -32.59 -8.11
N ASP A 386 8.80 -32.10 -7.44
CA ASP A 386 7.49 -32.74 -7.31
C ASP A 386 6.39 -31.93 -8.00
N LYS A 387 5.20 -32.53 -8.15
CA LYS A 387 3.99 -31.89 -8.73
C LYS A 387 4.17 -31.46 -10.18
N LEU A 388 4.89 -32.26 -10.97
CA LEU A 388 5.08 -32.02 -12.40
C LEU A 388 3.75 -31.94 -13.15
N ASN A 389 2.71 -32.64 -12.68
CA ASN A 389 1.35 -32.57 -13.22
C ASN A 389 0.66 -31.19 -13.07
N ARG A 390 1.22 -30.25 -12.30
CA ARG A 390 0.71 -28.89 -12.13
C ARG A 390 1.50 -27.83 -12.91
N VAL A 391 2.51 -28.25 -13.65
CA VAL A 391 3.32 -27.37 -14.50
C VAL A 391 2.63 -27.26 -15.85
N ALA A 392 2.47 -26.02 -16.34
CA ALA A 392 1.95 -25.76 -17.67
C ALA A 392 3.04 -26.04 -18.71
N PHE A 393 3.14 -27.29 -19.15
CA PHE A 393 3.99 -27.68 -20.26
C PHE A 393 3.38 -27.25 -21.61
N PRO A 394 4.19 -27.06 -22.67
CA PRO A 394 3.67 -26.80 -24.01
C PRO A 394 2.69 -27.89 -24.46
N GLU A 395 1.55 -27.48 -25.02
CA GLU A 395 0.45 -28.40 -25.40
C GLU A 395 0.86 -29.40 -26.48
N GLU A 396 1.79 -29.05 -27.36
CA GLU A 396 2.32 -29.91 -28.44
C GLU A 396 3.52 -30.78 -27.99
N GLY A 397 3.91 -30.72 -26.71
CA GLY A 397 5.16 -31.29 -26.22
C GLY A 397 6.36 -30.42 -26.57
N GLY A 398 7.44 -30.54 -25.79
CA GLY A 398 8.60 -29.68 -25.97
C GLY A 398 9.85 -30.13 -25.21
N TRP A 399 10.99 -29.64 -25.68
CA TRP A 399 12.29 -29.89 -25.04
C TRP A 399 12.44 -29.04 -23.79
N CYS A 400 12.75 -29.68 -22.67
CA CYS A 400 12.99 -29.06 -21.38
C CYS A 400 14.38 -29.45 -20.85
N PHE A 401 14.93 -28.64 -19.94
CA PHE A 401 16.14 -28.98 -19.19
C PHE A 401 16.08 -28.35 -17.79
N LEU A 402 16.94 -28.83 -16.88
CA LEU A 402 17.10 -28.29 -15.54
C LEU A 402 18.34 -27.42 -15.45
N ARG A 403 18.22 -26.24 -14.83
CA ARG A 403 19.33 -25.31 -14.56
C ARG A 403 19.55 -25.16 -13.06
N VAL A 404 20.81 -25.17 -12.63
CA VAL A 404 21.20 -24.94 -11.23
C VAL A 404 21.93 -23.60 -11.10
N LEU A 405 21.52 -22.77 -10.13
CA LEU A 405 22.13 -21.47 -9.86
C LEU A 405 22.44 -21.28 -8.36
N PRO A 406 23.61 -20.78 -7.98
CA PRO A 406 23.99 -20.50 -6.60
C PRO A 406 23.66 -19.06 -6.17
N TRP A 407 23.29 -18.87 -4.90
CA TRP A 407 22.81 -17.60 -4.35
C TRP A 407 23.38 -17.30 -2.97
N THR A 408 23.54 -16.00 -2.68
CA THR A 408 23.87 -15.50 -1.34
C THR A 408 22.62 -15.33 -0.47
N THR A 409 22.81 -15.08 0.84
CA THR A 409 21.72 -14.75 1.77
C THR A 409 20.95 -13.49 1.36
N GLN A 410 21.59 -12.57 0.63
CA GLN A 410 20.96 -11.34 0.12
C GLN A 410 20.24 -11.54 -1.22
N GLY A 411 20.33 -12.73 -1.82
CA GLY A 411 19.73 -13.03 -3.12
C GLY A 411 20.60 -12.63 -4.32
N ASP A 412 21.88 -12.35 -4.11
CA ASP A 412 22.83 -12.11 -5.21
C ASP A 412 23.28 -13.45 -5.82
N PRO A 413 23.43 -13.53 -7.15
CA PRO A 413 24.00 -14.71 -7.78
C PRO A 413 25.47 -14.84 -7.40
N VAL A 414 25.89 -16.02 -6.92
CA VAL A 414 27.32 -16.31 -6.73
C VAL A 414 27.94 -16.59 -8.10
N PRO A 415 29.08 -16.00 -8.46
CA PRO A 415 29.70 -16.22 -9.76
C PRO A 415 30.01 -17.71 -10.00
N THR A 416 29.48 -18.27 -11.09
CA THR A 416 29.79 -19.64 -11.55
C THR A 416 30.91 -19.62 -12.58
N GLU A 417 31.96 -20.43 -12.39
CA GLU A 417 32.90 -20.68 -13.48
C GLU A 417 32.24 -21.58 -14.53
N PRO A 418 32.42 -21.32 -15.84
CA PRO A 418 32.07 -22.30 -16.86
C PRO A 418 32.91 -23.54 -16.58
N GLY A 419 32.28 -24.61 -16.09
CA GLY A 419 32.96 -25.88 -15.90
C GLY A 419 33.57 -26.32 -17.22
N ARG A 420 34.69 -27.05 -17.16
CA ARG A 420 35.32 -27.66 -18.35
C ARG A 420 34.22 -28.30 -19.20
N SER A 421 33.96 -27.71 -20.36
CA SER A 421 33.04 -28.22 -21.35
C SER A 421 33.43 -29.67 -21.62
N GLN A 422 32.46 -30.59 -21.62
CA GLN A 422 32.71 -31.92 -22.18
C GLN A 422 33.00 -31.71 -23.66
N THR A 423 34.23 -31.99 -24.06
CA THR A 423 34.63 -32.07 -25.46
C THR A 423 34.31 -33.48 -25.94
N ASP A 424 33.41 -33.60 -26.91
CA ASP A 424 33.33 -34.80 -27.73
C ASP A 424 34.58 -34.90 -28.64
N ASP A 425 34.86 -36.10 -29.17
CA ASP A 425 35.99 -36.41 -30.07
C ASP A 425 36.02 -35.51 -31.34
N ASP A 426 34.93 -34.79 -31.63
CA ASP A 426 34.76 -33.86 -32.76
C ASP A 426 34.83 -32.36 -32.39
N GLY A 427 35.20 -31.99 -31.16
CA GLY A 427 35.58 -30.62 -30.80
C GLY A 427 34.45 -29.57 -30.67
N PHE A 428 33.18 -29.97 -30.60
CA PHE A 428 32.06 -29.07 -30.30
C PHE A 428 31.72 -29.00 -28.80
N VAL A 429 31.41 -27.80 -28.30
CA VAL A 429 30.97 -27.53 -26.92
C VAL A 429 29.47 -27.72 -26.82
N THR A 430 28.99 -28.72 -26.07
CA THR A 430 27.57 -29.14 -26.18
C THR A 430 26.63 -28.77 -25.01
N THR A 431 27.12 -28.40 -23.81
CA THR A 431 26.21 -27.99 -22.70
C THR A 431 26.90 -27.10 -21.65
N PRO A 432 26.28 -26.01 -21.15
CA PRO A 432 26.77 -25.28 -19.98
C PRO A 432 26.84 -26.21 -18.75
N SER A 433 27.90 -26.10 -17.95
CA SER A 433 28.19 -27.07 -16.89
C SER A 433 27.11 -27.14 -15.77
N ASN A 434 26.31 -26.08 -15.65
CA ASN A 434 25.23 -25.94 -14.67
C ASN A 434 23.84 -26.35 -15.19
N GLU A 435 23.76 -26.98 -16.36
CA GLU A 435 22.52 -27.44 -17.00
C GLU A 435 22.51 -28.95 -17.19
N SER A 436 21.32 -29.56 -17.10
CA SER A 436 21.12 -30.97 -17.44
C SER A 436 21.09 -31.18 -18.96
N GLU A 437 21.26 -32.43 -19.37
CA GLU A 437 20.87 -32.85 -20.72
C GLU A 437 19.39 -32.52 -20.98
N PRO A 438 19.02 -32.09 -22.20
CA PRO A 438 17.64 -31.88 -22.57
C PRO A 438 16.83 -33.18 -22.55
N PHE A 439 15.56 -33.09 -22.14
CA PHE A 439 14.59 -34.18 -22.18
C PHE A 439 13.28 -33.73 -22.81
N PHE A 440 12.56 -34.65 -23.44
CA PHE A 440 11.30 -34.34 -24.14
C PHE A 440 10.08 -34.61 -23.24
N VAL A 441 9.11 -33.68 -23.24
CA VAL A 441 7.86 -33.82 -22.47
C VAL A 441 6.72 -34.24 -23.39
N ILE A 442 6.06 -35.35 -23.07
CA ILE A 442 4.96 -35.90 -23.88
C ILE A 442 3.60 -35.35 -23.38
N PRO A 443 2.82 -34.67 -24.25
CA PRO A 443 1.51 -34.12 -23.89
C PRO A 443 0.46 -35.24 -23.75
N SER A 444 -0.53 -35.02 -22.89
CA SER A 444 -1.61 -35.99 -22.62
C SER A 444 -2.89 -35.59 -23.34
N ASN A 445 -3.53 -36.50 -24.09
CA ASN A 445 -4.88 -36.30 -24.61
C ASN A 445 -5.95 -36.64 -23.56
N THR A 446 -6.85 -35.68 -23.34
CA THR A 446 -8.23 -35.76 -22.78
C THR A 446 -8.46 -36.02 -21.28
N ASP A 447 -9.32 -35.13 -20.75
CA ASP A 447 -10.29 -35.17 -19.64
C ASP A 447 -9.82 -35.36 -18.19
N PHE A 448 -9.93 -34.24 -17.45
CA PHE A 448 -9.65 -34.12 -16.03
C PHE A 448 -10.87 -34.47 -15.18
N GLU A 449 -10.77 -35.51 -14.36
CA GLU A 449 -11.51 -35.58 -13.09
C GLU A 449 -10.79 -34.74 -12.04
N GLU A 450 -11.53 -33.86 -11.37
CA GLU A 450 -11.01 -33.00 -10.29
C GLU A 450 -10.61 -33.85 -9.07
N GLU A 451 -9.34 -34.23 -8.97
CA GLU A 451 -8.77 -34.72 -7.71
C GLU A 451 -8.77 -33.60 -6.66
N GLU A 452 -9.43 -33.86 -5.52
CA GLU A 452 -9.58 -32.99 -4.35
C GLU A 452 -8.27 -32.27 -3.98
N ARG A 453 -8.35 -30.93 -3.97
CA ARG A 453 -7.24 -30.06 -3.58
C ARG A 453 -6.83 -30.39 -2.14
N PRO A 454 -5.53 -30.59 -1.84
CA PRO A 454 -5.08 -30.69 -0.46
C PRO A 454 -5.46 -29.39 0.27
N GLN A 455 -6.12 -29.51 1.43
CA GLN A 455 -6.64 -28.38 2.22
C GLN A 455 -5.59 -27.27 2.33
N ARG A 456 -5.75 -26.21 1.53
CA ARG A 456 -5.04 -24.95 1.74
C ARG A 456 -5.54 -24.39 3.07
N ALA A 457 -4.63 -23.94 3.94
CA ALA A 457 -5.00 -23.26 5.16
C ALA A 457 -6.01 -22.14 4.85
N ILE A 458 -7.12 -22.13 5.59
CA ILE A 458 -8.20 -21.14 5.40
C ILE A 458 -7.60 -19.73 5.58
N PRO A 459 -7.71 -18.85 4.58
CA PRO A 459 -7.14 -17.51 4.62
C PRO A 459 -7.78 -16.66 5.74
N ARG A 460 -7.04 -15.67 6.23
CA ARG A 460 -7.52 -14.74 7.27
C ARG A 460 -7.93 -13.39 6.69
N ALA A 461 -8.98 -12.80 7.23
CA ALA A 461 -9.46 -11.46 6.91
C ALA A 461 -9.80 -10.69 8.19
N ASP A 462 -9.83 -9.36 8.10
CA ASP A 462 -10.04 -8.48 9.26
C ASP A 462 -11.51 -8.36 9.68
N SER A 463 -12.43 -8.55 8.74
CA SER A 463 -13.88 -8.59 8.95
C SER A 463 -14.58 -9.38 7.83
N VAL A 464 -15.88 -9.63 8.00
CA VAL A 464 -16.72 -10.24 6.95
C VAL A 464 -16.70 -9.38 5.68
N GLN A 465 -16.79 -8.06 5.81
CA GLN A 465 -16.73 -7.15 4.65
C GLN A 465 -15.37 -7.15 3.95
N HIS A 466 -14.26 -7.22 4.70
CA HIS A 466 -12.92 -7.35 4.09
C HIS A 466 -12.79 -8.67 3.32
N ALA A 467 -13.34 -9.77 3.87
CA ALA A 467 -13.35 -11.05 3.18
C ALA A 467 -14.22 -11.00 1.91
N ARG A 468 -15.41 -10.40 2.00
CA ARG A 468 -16.34 -10.23 0.87
C ARG A 468 -15.70 -9.43 -0.25
N LEU A 469 -15.12 -8.25 0.04
CA LEU A 469 -14.45 -7.43 -0.96
C LEU A 469 -13.26 -8.18 -1.61
N ARG A 470 -12.42 -8.89 -0.83
CA ARG A 470 -11.33 -9.71 -1.40
C ARG A 470 -11.84 -10.75 -2.40
N VAL A 471 -12.93 -11.45 -2.06
CA VAL A 471 -13.55 -12.42 -2.97
C VAL A 471 -14.11 -11.72 -4.21
N GLN A 472 -14.78 -10.59 -4.04
CA GLN A 472 -15.31 -9.81 -5.16
C GLN A 472 -14.21 -9.32 -6.11
N PHE A 473 -13.09 -8.78 -5.61
CA PHE A 473 -11.95 -8.39 -6.44
C PHE A 473 -11.30 -9.58 -7.14
N LYS A 474 -11.20 -10.74 -6.47
CA LYS A 474 -10.74 -12.00 -7.08
C LYS A 474 -11.64 -12.42 -8.25
N VAL A 475 -12.96 -12.46 -8.03
CA VAL A 475 -13.97 -12.84 -9.04
C VAL A 475 -13.95 -11.87 -10.22
N ALA A 476 -13.81 -10.56 -9.95
CA ALA A 476 -13.68 -9.53 -10.97
C ALA A 476 -12.44 -9.71 -11.85
N ARG A 477 -11.29 -10.07 -11.25
CA ARG A 477 -10.06 -10.39 -12.00
C ARG A 477 -10.20 -11.61 -12.91
N GLU A 478 -11.07 -12.53 -12.57
CA GLU A 478 -11.40 -13.72 -13.36
C GLU A 478 -12.46 -13.44 -14.44
N GLY A 479 -12.90 -12.18 -14.59
CA GLY A 479 -13.91 -11.77 -15.57
C GLY A 479 -15.34 -12.21 -15.23
N ARG A 480 -15.58 -12.64 -14.00
CA ARG A 480 -16.90 -13.05 -13.50
C ARG A 480 -17.57 -11.89 -12.76
N ASP A 481 -18.91 -11.91 -12.68
CA ASP A 481 -19.67 -10.86 -12.00
C ASP A 481 -19.47 -10.91 -10.46
N PRO A 482 -18.86 -9.88 -9.85
CA PRO A 482 -18.64 -9.84 -8.41
C PRO A 482 -19.90 -9.45 -7.61
N SER A 483 -20.96 -8.97 -8.27
CA SER A 483 -22.17 -8.50 -7.60
C SER A 483 -22.95 -9.62 -6.89
N ALA A 484 -22.80 -10.87 -7.34
CA ALA A 484 -23.47 -12.05 -6.81
C ALA A 484 -22.86 -12.59 -5.50
N ILE A 485 -21.68 -12.10 -5.09
CA ILE A 485 -20.97 -12.64 -3.92
C ILE A 485 -21.63 -12.16 -2.62
N ARG A 486 -22.17 -13.11 -1.85
CA ARG A 486 -22.73 -12.90 -0.51
C ARG A 486 -22.20 -13.95 0.47
N PRO A 487 -22.09 -13.62 1.77
CA PRO A 487 -21.85 -14.62 2.80
C PRO A 487 -22.96 -15.68 2.78
N ASP A 488 -22.58 -16.95 2.72
CA ASP A 488 -23.50 -18.11 2.70
C ASP A 488 -23.71 -18.68 4.10
N ALA A 489 -22.63 -18.75 4.89
CA ALA A 489 -22.66 -19.15 6.28
C ALA A 489 -21.67 -18.33 7.10
N LEU A 490 -22.06 -17.99 8.32
CA LEU A 490 -21.25 -17.28 9.30
C LEU A 490 -21.38 -17.99 10.66
N VAL A 491 -20.29 -18.53 11.18
CA VAL A 491 -20.31 -19.37 12.38
C VAL A 491 -19.11 -19.06 13.27
N TRP A 492 -19.31 -19.05 14.60
CA TRP A 492 -18.21 -19.04 15.57
C TRP A 492 -17.53 -20.41 15.63
N ASP A 493 -16.22 -20.45 15.43
CA ASP A 493 -15.41 -21.66 15.52
C ASP A 493 -14.82 -21.81 16.95
N GLU A 494 -14.60 -23.06 17.39
CA GLU A 494 -14.14 -23.34 18.76
C GLU A 494 -12.76 -22.71 19.05
N GLN A 495 -12.61 -22.22 20.29
CA GLN A 495 -11.44 -21.46 20.76
C GLN A 495 -10.12 -22.18 20.47
N GLN A 496 -9.34 -21.68 19.50
CA GLN A 496 -7.97 -22.14 19.32
C GLN A 496 -7.05 -21.48 20.35
N LYS A 497 -6.67 -22.24 21.38
CA LYS A 497 -5.58 -21.88 22.30
C LYS A 497 -4.22 -21.99 21.59
N SER A 498 -3.82 -20.93 20.90
CA SER A 498 -2.41 -20.78 20.49
C SER A 498 -1.55 -20.46 21.72
N ARG A 499 -0.28 -20.91 21.72
CA ARG A 499 0.68 -20.90 22.86
C ARG A 499 0.91 -19.55 23.57
N SER A 500 0.25 -18.44 23.19
CA SER A 500 0.32 -17.19 23.96
C SER A 500 -0.86 -16.20 23.83
N ARG A 501 -1.96 -16.49 23.10
CA ARG A 501 -3.06 -15.52 22.87
C ARG A 501 -4.42 -16.21 22.75
N VAL A 502 -5.43 -15.72 23.48
CA VAL A 502 -6.83 -16.16 23.37
C VAL A 502 -7.54 -15.30 22.32
N ARG A 503 -8.01 -15.92 21.24
CA ARG A 503 -8.79 -15.27 20.18
C ARG A 503 -9.98 -16.16 19.85
N ASP A 504 -11.12 -15.53 19.63
CA ASP A 504 -12.28 -16.18 19.03
C ASP A 504 -12.16 -16.06 17.51
N MET A 505 -12.72 -17.04 16.80
CA MET A 505 -12.54 -17.18 15.36
C MET A 505 -13.92 -17.25 14.70
N LEU A 506 -14.28 -16.21 13.96
CA LEU A 506 -15.46 -16.25 13.09
C LEU A 506 -15.07 -16.87 11.75
N ARG A 507 -15.85 -17.84 11.28
CA ARG A 507 -15.69 -18.41 9.93
C ARG A 507 -16.82 -17.92 9.05
N VAL A 508 -16.46 -17.28 7.95
CA VAL A 508 -17.38 -16.90 6.88
C VAL A 508 -17.13 -17.76 5.65
N THR A 509 -18.19 -18.30 5.06
CA THR A 509 -18.13 -19.11 3.83
C THR A 509 -18.84 -18.38 2.71
N PHE A 510 -18.22 -18.36 1.53
CA PHE A 510 -18.79 -17.85 0.30
C PHE A 510 -19.03 -19.01 -0.65
N ARG A 511 -20.27 -19.17 -1.11
CA ARG A 511 -20.68 -20.28 -1.97
C ARG A 511 -19.80 -20.34 -3.24
N GLY A 512 -19.10 -21.46 -3.44
CA GLY A 512 -18.20 -21.66 -4.59
C GLY A 512 -16.84 -20.95 -4.52
N GLU A 513 -16.61 -20.04 -3.56
CA GLU A 513 -15.39 -19.24 -3.46
C GLU A 513 -14.51 -19.56 -2.24
N GLY A 514 -15.00 -20.43 -1.35
CA GLY A 514 -14.28 -20.90 -0.16
C GLY A 514 -14.60 -20.11 1.11
N SER A 515 -13.83 -20.34 2.17
CA SER A 515 -14.06 -19.74 3.50
C SER A 515 -12.91 -18.85 3.94
N PHE A 516 -13.20 -17.94 4.88
CA PHE A 516 -12.23 -17.07 5.55
C PHE A 516 -12.40 -17.16 7.06
N ASN A 517 -11.27 -17.03 7.77
CA ASN A 517 -11.21 -16.93 9.22
C ASN A 517 -11.01 -15.48 9.65
N ILE A 518 -11.85 -14.98 10.55
CA ILE A 518 -11.86 -13.61 11.06
C ILE A 518 -11.48 -13.64 12.53
N PRO A 519 -10.24 -13.27 12.89
CA PRO A 519 -9.80 -13.27 14.28
C PRO A 519 -10.40 -12.10 15.05
N VAL A 520 -11.11 -12.44 16.12
CA VAL A 520 -11.67 -11.50 17.09
C VAL A 520 -10.90 -11.66 18.39
N VAL A 521 -10.52 -10.54 19.00
CA VAL A 521 -9.85 -10.56 20.29
C VAL A 521 -10.91 -10.72 21.37
N HIS A 522 -10.81 -11.79 22.16
CA HIS A 522 -11.85 -12.20 23.12
C HIS A 522 -12.25 -11.08 24.10
N SER A 523 -11.27 -10.36 24.65
CA SER A 523 -11.51 -9.25 25.57
C SER A 523 -12.29 -8.10 24.92
N LEU A 524 -11.99 -7.78 23.66
CA LEU A 524 -12.70 -6.75 22.89
C LEU A 524 -14.12 -7.21 22.51
N GLN A 525 -14.31 -8.49 22.17
CA GLN A 525 -15.63 -9.07 21.94
C GLN A 525 -16.52 -8.97 23.18
N GLN A 526 -15.99 -9.34 24.35
CA GLN A 526 -16.74 -9.26 25.61
C GLN A 526 -17.15 -7.83 25.94
N LEU A 527 -16.27 -6.85 25.70
CA LEU A 527 -16.58 -5.44 25.88
C LEU A 527 -17.65 -4.96 24.90
N GLU A 528 -17.57 -5.36 23.63
CA GLU A 528 -18.58 -5.01 22.63
C GLU A 528 -19.95 -5.61 22.97
N ALA A 529 -19.99 -6.87 23.38
CA ALA A 529 -21.21 -7.58 23.76
C ALA A 529 -21.93 -6.91 24.94
N GLN A 530 -21.17 -6.34 25.91
CA GLN A 530 -21.76 -5.59 27.02
C GLN A 530 -22.53 -4.34 26.56
N TYR A 531 -22.06 -3.63 25.53
CA TYR A 531 -22.78 -2.51 24.93
C TYR A 531 -23.99 -3.00 24.11
N LEU A 532 -23.79 -4.03 23.27
CA LEU A 532 -24.84 -4.58 22.40
C LEU A 532 -26.05 -5.14 23.17
N THR A 533 -25.84 -5.69 24.36
CA THR A 533 -26.91 -6.24 25.21
C THR A 533 -27.71 -5.17 25.95
N ARG A 534 -27.18 -3.94 26.08
CA ARG A 534 -27.81 -2.84 26.82
C ARG A 534 -27.93 -1.57 25.95
N PRO A 535 -28.68 -1.62 24.82
CA PRO A 535 -28.69 -0.55 23.82
C PRO A 535 -29.39 0.74 24.29
N THR A 536 -30.18 0.69 25.36
CA THR A 536 -30.82 1.88 25.95
C THR A 536 -30.01 2.48 27.09
N GLU A 537 -28.96 1.79 27.58
CA GLU A 537 -28.10 2.27 28.65
C GLU A 537 -26.79 2.82 28.09
N LEU A 538 -26.41 4.02 28.53
CA LEU A 538 -25.13 4.63 28.20
C LEU A 538 -24.10 4.23 29.24
N LEU A 539 -23.49 3.07 29.03
CA LEU A 539 -22.53 2.47 29.96
C LEU A 539 -21.26 3.29 30.08
N GLN A 540 -20.84 3.55 31.33
CA GLN A 540 -19.53 4.09 31.64
C GLN A 540 -18.61 2.98 32.12
N LEU A 541 -17.83 2.44 31.19
CA LEU A 541 -16.86 1.38 31.48
C LEU A 541 -15.45 1.98 31.61
N GLU A 542 -14.65 1.40 32.50
CA GLU A 542 -13.24 1.76 32.72
C GLU A 542 -12.38 0.49 32.79
N LEU A 543 -11.47 0.31 31.84
CA LEU A 543 -10.44 -0.73 31.89
C LEU A 543 -9.32 -0.30 32.83
N CYS A 544 -9.07 -1.12 33.84
CA CYS A 544 -7.97 -0.96 34.78
C CYS A 544 -6.86 -1.95 34.46
N ILE A 545 -5.69 -1.44 34.09
CA ILE A 545 -4.46 -2.21 33.86
C ILE A 545 -3.56 -1.99 35.08
N GLU A 546 -3.42 -3.02 35.91
CA GLU A 546 -2.61 -2.97 37.13
C GLU A 546 -1.55 -4.07 37.07
N ASN A 547 -0.29 -3.67 36.95
CA ASN A 547 0.84 -4.60 36.78
C ASN A 547 0.61 -5.62 35.65
N GLY A 548 0.09 -5.16 34.51
CA GLY A 548 -0.23 -6.00 33.35
C GLY A 548 -1.48 -6.87 33.50
N ARG A 549 -2.20 -6.79 34.62
CA ARG A 549 -3.49 -7.49 34.82
C ARG A 549 -4.63 -6.58 34.41
N LEU A 550 -5.46 -7.07 33.50
CA LEU A 550 -6.66 -6.40 33.02
C LEU A 550 -7.86 -6.68 33.93
N SER A 551 -8.60 -5.65 34.29
CA SER A 551 -9.93 -5.75 34.91
C SER A 551 -10.83 -4.65 34.37
N THR A 552 -12.14 -4.88 34.39
CA THR A 552 -13.13 -3.91 33.94
C THR A 552 -13.92 -3.41 35.14
N ARG A 553 -14.09 -2.10 35.25
CA ARG A 553 -14.93 -1.44 36.24
C ARG A 553 -16.08 -0.74 35.55
N GLU A 554 -17.30 -1.01 35.99
CA GLU A 554 -18.50 -0.30 35.55
C GLU A 554 -18.82 0.82 36.55
N ARG A 555 -19.14 2.01 36.03
CA ARG A 555 -19.68 3.15 36.81
C ARG A 555 -21.17 3.29 36.52
N ALA A 556 -21.84 4.16 37.29
CA ALA A 556 -23.26 4.45 37.07
C ALA A 556 -23.49 4.87 35.60
N PRO A 557 -24.47 4.26 34.91
CA PRO A 557 -24.81 4.65 33.55
C PRO A 557 -25.17 6.12 33.45
N VAL A 558 -24.86 6.73 32.31
CA VAL A 558 -25.30 8.09 32.01
C VAL A 558 -26.80 8.07 31.71
N THR A 559 -27.52 8.99 32.34
CA THR A 559 -28.88 9.34 31.93
C THR A 559 -28.85 10.57 31.03
N LEU A 560 -29.36 10.44 29.80
CA LEU A 560 -29.59 11.61 28.95
C LEU A 560 -30.80 12.40 29.48
N PRO A 561 -30.84 13.72 29.26
CA PRO A 561 -32.02 14.51 29.58
C PRO A 561 -33.22 14.03 28.75
N ASP A 562 -34.43 14.17 29.30
CA ASP A 562 -35.66 13.74 28.63
C ASP A 562 -36.07 14.69 27.50
N LEU A 563 -35.36 14.59 26.38
CA LEU A 563 -35.59 15.34 25.16
C LEU A 563 -36.13 14.42 24.06
N ALA A 564 -36.84 14.99 23.09
CA ALA A 564 -37.27 14.24 21.91
C ALA A 564 -36.07 13.64 21.15
N SER A 565 -34.98 14.41 21.01
CA SER A 565 -33.72 13.96 20.43
C SER A 565 -33.06 12.83 21.22
N SER A 566 -33.07 12.88 22.55
CA SER A 566 -32.57 11.78 23.40
C SER A 566 -33.33 10.48 23.15
N ARG A 567 -34.66 10.52 23.09
CA ARG A 567 -35.49 9.34 22.81
C ARG A 567 -35.26 8.82 21.40
N HIS A 568 -35.15 9.70 20.41
CA HIS A 568 -34.88 9.32 19.02
C HIS A 568 -33.50 8.68 18.87
N PHE A 569 -32.48 9.23 19.53
CA PHE A 569 -31.13 8.69 19.58
C PHE A 569 -31.09 7.28 20.17
N LEU A 570 -31.72 7.06 21.33
CA LEU A 570 -31.75 5.74 21.97
C LEU A 570 -32.53 4.70 21.13
N ALA A 571 -33.58 5.12 20.43
CA ALA A 571 -34.31 4.26 19.50
C ALA A 571 -33.42 3.85 18.30
N ALA A 572 -32.77 4.82 17.65
CA ALA A 572 -31.86 4.54 16.53
C ALA A 572 -30.66 3.67 16.96
N ARG A 573 -30.10 3.91 18.15
CA ARG A 573 -29.06 3.08 18.76
C ARG A 573 -29.53 1.63 18.93
N SER A 574 -30.73 1.44 19.47
CA SER A 574 -31.31 0.10 19.67
C SER A 574 -31.56 -0.64 18.37
N GLU A 575 -32.08 0.04 17.35
CA GLU A 575 -32.28 -0.53 16.02
C GLU A 575 -30.97 -0.94 15.35
N TYR A 576 -29.91 -0.15 15.52
CA TYR A 576 -28.57 -0.45 15.00
C TYR A 576 -27.92 -1.61 15.76
N PHE A 577 -27.92 -1.58 17.11
CA PHE A 577 -27.28 -2.60 17.95
C PHE A 577 -27.95 -3.97 17.77
N ALA A 578 -29.28 -4.02 17.68
CA ALA A 578 -30.00 -5.25 17.39
C ALA A 578 -29.60 -5.85 16.04
N ALA A 579 -29.39 -4.99 15.03
CA ALA A 579 -28.98 -5.44 13.70
C ALA A 579 -27.52 -5.92 13.66
N VAL A 580 -26.61 -5.31 14.43
CA VAL A 580 -25.23 -5.80 14.57
C VAL A 580 -25.17 -7.14 15.31
N ARG A 581 -25.96 -7.29 16.39
CA ARG A 581 -25.98 -8.52 17.20
C ARG A 581 -26.56 -9.71 16.46
N SER A 582 -27.42 -9.48 15.46
CA SER A 582 -28.10 -10.53 14.67
C SER A 582 -28.84 -11.57 15.52
N GLY A 583 -29.50 -11.12 16.59
CA GLY A 583 -30.31 -12.00 17.44
C GLY A 583 -29.49 -13.02 18.24
N GLU A 584 -29.74 -14.31 18.00
CA GLU A 584 -29.14 -15.44 18.75
C GLU A 584 -27.69 -15.73 18.35
N ASP A 585 -27.21 -15.20 17.22
CA ASP A 585 -25.83 -15.42 16.74
C ASP A 585 -24.78 -14.64 17.55
N GLU A 586 -25.23 -13.70 18.40
CA GLU A 586 -24.41 -12.84 19.26
C GLU A 586 -23.19 -12.23 18.55
N LEU A 587 -23.43 -11.73 17.34
CA LEU A 587 -22.40 -11.17 16.48
C LEU A 587 -21.90 -9.80 16.99
N VAL A 588 -20.75 -9.41 16.46
CA VAL A 588 -20.08 -8.12 16.73
C VAL A 588 -19.86 -7.34 15.43
N SER A 589 -19.40 -6.10 15.51
CA SER A 589 -19.16 -5.21 14.37
C SER A 589 -18.26 -5.82 13.29
N GLN A 590 -17.29 -6.67 13.65
CA GLN A 590 -16.45 -7.40 12.67
C GLN A 590 -17.24 -8.38 11.78
N ALA A 591 -18.41 -8.81 12.23
CA ALA A 591 -19.31 -9.69 11.51
C ALA A 591 -20.44 -8.96 10.76
N ALA A 592 -20.63 -7.66 11.01
CA ALA A 592 -21.77 -6.92 10.54
C ALA A 592 -21.79 -6.74 9.00
N ASP A 593 -23.00 -6.87 8.42
CA ASP A 593 -23.21 -6.59 7.00
C ASP A 593 -23.46 -5.09 6.76
N TYR A 594 -22.40 -4.28 6.76
CA TYR A 594 -22.51 -2.83 6.58
C TYR A 594 -23.14 -2.38 5.26
N ASP A 595 -23.25 -3.26 4.27
CA ASP A 595 -23.97 -3.01 3.01
C ASP A 595 -25.49 -2.90 3.26
N SER A 596 -26.06 -3.80 4.07
CA SER A 596 -27.47 -3.75 4.46
C SER A 596 -27.76 -2.80 5.62
N LEU A 597 -26.74 -2.39 6.38
CA LEU A 597 -26.88 -1.48 7.53
C LEU A 597 -26.72 0.01 7.19
N GLN A 598 -26.49 0.39 5.92
CA GLN A 598 -26.20 1.79 5.54
C GLN A 598 -27.24 2.78 6.08
N GLU A 599 -28.53 2.55 5.83
CA GLU A 599 -29.62 3.42 6.28
C GLU A 599 -29.68 3.51 7.82
N ARG A 600 -29.47 2.38 8.51
CA ARG A 600 -29.46 2.33 9.99
C ARG A 600 -28.28 3.11 10.57
N CYS A 601 -27.10 3.00 9.95
CA CYS A 601 -25.91 3.75 10.36
C CYS A 601 -26.09 5.25 10.14
N MET A 602 -26.67 5.66 9.01
CA MET A 602 -26.99 7.06 8.72
C MET A 602 -27.98 7.63 9.73
N ARG A 603 -29.12 6.95 9.95
CA ARG A 603 -30.13 7.37 10.93
C ARG A 603 -29.55 7.48 12.35
N TYR A 604 -28.68 6.54 12.73
CA TYR A 604 -28.02 6.57 14.04
C TYR A 604 -27.08 7.79 14.18
N ALA A 605 -26.29 8.08 13.16
CA ALA A 605 -25.40 9.26 13.15
C ALA A 605 -26.18 10.58 13.09
N GLU A 606 -27.28 10.65 12.36
CA GLU A 606 -28.17 11.81 12.30
C GLU A 606 -28.83 12.07 13.66
N ALA A 607 -29.38 11.04 14.30
CA ALA A 607 -29.97 11.14 15.62
C ALA A 607 -28.94 11.60 16.67
N TYR A 608 -27.68 11.15 16.54
CA TYR A 608 -26.58 11.62 17.39
C TYR A 608 -26.25 13.10 17.17
N ARG A 609 -26.16 13.54 15.92
CA ARG A 609 -25.95 14.96 15.57
C ARG A 609 -27.06 15.84 16.15
N ASP A 610 -28.31 15.41 16.03
CA ASP A 610 -29.46 16.18 16.47
C ASP A 610 -29.53 16.24 18.01
N LEU A 611 -29.18 15.15 18.70
CA LEU A 611 -28.95 15.16 20.16
C LEU A 611 -27.88 16.19 20.57
N LEU A 612 -26.71 16.17 19.92
CA LEU A 612 -25.64 17.13 20.24
C LEU A 612 -26.06 18.58 20.01
N ARG A 613 -26.82 18.86 18.93
CA ARG A 613 -27.36 20.20 18.65
C ARG A 613 -28.28 20.70 19.75
N ASP A 614 -29.22 19.86 20.19
CA ASP A 614 -30.16 20.22 21.26
C ASP A 614 -29.44 20.45 22.59
N LEU A 615 -28.48 19.58 22.94
CA LEU A 615 -27.66 19.75 24.14
C LEU A 615 -26.82 21.02 24.10
N TYR A 616 -26.24 21.35 22.93
CA TYR A 616 -25.49 22.58 22.74
C TYR A 616 -26.36 23.83 22.88
N ALA A 617 -27.56 23.83 22.28
CA ALA A 617 -28.52 24.93 22.42
C ALA A 617 -28.92 25.16 23.89
N ARG A 618 -29.10 24.07 24.66
CA ARG A 618 -29.35 24.16 26.11
C ARG A 618 -28.17 24.71 26.89
N LEU A 619 -26.94 24.37 26.49
CA LEU A 619 -25.72 24.93 27.10
C LEU A 619 -25.60 26.44 26.85
N GLU A 620 -25.92 26.91 25.64
CA GLU A 620 -25.89 28.33 25.30
C GLU A 620 -26.96 29.12 26.06
N ALA A 621 -28.16 28.56 26.19
CA ALA A 621 -29.27 29.21 26.89
C ALA A 621 -29.14 29.18 28.42
N GLY A 622 -28.41 28.20 28.98
CA GLY A 622 -28.33 27.98 30.42
C GLY A 622 -27.48 29.01 31.17
N VAL A 623 -27.87 29.31 32.42
CA VAL A 623 -27.12 30.21 33.33
C VAL A 623 -26.82 29.50 34.66
N GLY A 624 -25.66 29.80 35.26
CA GLY A 624 -25.28 29.25 36.57
C GLY A 624 -25.31 27.72 36.60
N LYS A 625 -26.12 27.16 37.51
CA LYS A 625 -26.23 25.69 37.69
C LYS A 625 -26.76 24.96 36.46
N GLU A 626 -27.68 25.58 35.71
CA GLU A 626 -28.25 24.97 34.50
C GLU A 626 -27.19 24.81 33.40
N ARG A 627 -26.30 25.81 33.27
CA ARG A 627 -25.16 25.74 32.36
C ARG A 627 -24.19 24.63 32.73
N THR A 628 -23.88 24.49 34.02
CA THR A 628 -23.00 23.40 34.51
C THR A 628 -23.61 22.02 34.26
N GLN A 629 -24.92 21.87 34.46
CA GLN A 629 -25.63 20.63 34.16
C GLN A 629 -25.63 20.33 32.66
N ALA A 630 -25.97 21.30 31.81
CA ALA A 630 -25.94 21.14 30.35
C ALA A 630 -24.52 20.78 29.85
N LEU A 631 -23.48 21.33 30.49
CA LEU A 631 -22.08 20.99 30.18
C LEU A 631 -21.76 19.52 30.52
N GLN A 632 -22.28 19.00 31.62
CA GLN A 632 -22.13 17.57 31.94
C GLN A 632 -22.90 16.68 30.97
N GLU A 633 -24.12 17.07 30.60
CA GLU A 633 -24.95 16.33 29.64
C GLU A 633 -24.28 16.23 28.26
N ILE A 634 -23.68 17.32 27.75
CA ILE A 634 -22.95 17.29 26.48
C ILE A 634 -21.65 16.47 26.58
N LEU A 635 -20.90 16.56 27.68
CA LEU A 635 -19.71 15.73 27.90
C LEU A 635 -20.06 14.24 27.90
N HIS A 636 -21.17 13.87 28.53
CA HIS A 636 -21.63 12.49 28.51
C HIS A 636 -22.01 12.02 27.10
N ALA A 637 -22.67 12.87 26.30
CA ALA A 637 -23.01 12.55 24.92
C ALA A 637 -21.77 12.41 24.02
N LEU A 638 -20.70 13.17 24.27
CA LEU A 638 -19.41 13.07 23.57
C LEU A 638 -18.61 11.81 23.93
N LEU A 639 -18.95 11.15 25.04
CA LEU A 639 -18.27 9.94 25.53
C LEU A 639 -19.07 8.65 25.33
N ILE A 640 -20.15 8.71 24.56
CA ILE A 640 -20.94 7.54 24.22
C ILE A 640 -20.03 6.48 23.57
N ASP A 641 -20.26 5.21 23.91
CA ASP A 641 -19.53 4.05 23.39
C ASP A 641 -17.99 4.19 23.48
N THR A 642 -17.52 4.99 24.45
CA THR A 642 -16.10 5.23 24.72
C THR A 642 -15.74 4.67 26.08
N LEU A 643 -14.68 3.87 26.12
CA LEU A 643 -14.17 3.19 27.29
C LEU A 643 -12.98 3.95 27.87
N GLY A 644 -13.00 4.28 29.16
CA GLY A 644 -11.82 4.83 29.83
C GLY A 644 -10.77 3.74 30.05
N ILE A 645 -9.48 4.09 29.95
CA ILE A 645 -8.38 3.21 30.36
C ILE A 645 -7.60 3.92 31.47
N ARG A 646 -7.38 3.21 32.57
CA ARG A 646 -6.53 3.63 33.68
C ARG A 646 -5.41 2.62 33.87
N ILE A 647 -4.17 3.09 33.78
CA ILE A 647 -2.98 2.27 33.92
C ILE A 647 -2.23 2.67 35.18
N ALA A 648 -1.96 1.70 36.07
CA ALA A 648 -1.24 1.93 37.31
C ALA A 648 -0.11 0.89 37.51
N HIS A 649 1.07 1.39 37.88
CA HIS A 649 2.26 0.58 38.14
C HIS A 649 2.52 0.47 39.65
N ALA A 650 2.79 -0.75 40.15
CA ALA A 650 3.09 -0.96 41.58
C ALA A 650 4.34 -0.21 42.06
N ARG A 651 5.33 -0.01 41.17
CA ARG A 651 6.58 0.69 41.48
C ARG A 651 6.47 2.23 41.45
N ASN A 652 5.43 2.77 40.81
CA ASN A 652 5.26 4.22 40.63
C ASN A 652 3.78 4.61 40.82
N ARG A 653 3.27 4.43 42.05
CA ARG A 653 1.85 4.69 42.40
C ARG A 653 1.38 6.13 42.13
N HIS A 654 2.30 7.07 41.90
CA HIS A 654 2.00 8.48 41.67
C HIS A 654 1.89 8.83 40.18
N GLN A 655 2.18 7.90 39.26
CA GLN A 655 2.10 8.11 37.81
C GLN A 655 1.04 7.18 37.22
N VAL A 656 -0.23 7.57 37.38
CA VAL A 656 -1.38 6.89 36.74
C VAL A 656 -1.55 7.47 35.35
N ARG A 657 -1.41 6.63 34.32
CA ARG A 657 -1.64 7.05 32.93
C ARG A 657 -3.11 6.83 32.56
N GLN A 658 -3.63 7.70 31.70
CA GLN A 658 -5.00 7.60 31.22
C GLN A 658 -5.03 7.52 29.70
N ALA A 659 -5.94 6.71 29.18
CA ALA A 659 -6.23 6.62 27.76
C ALA A 659 -7.74 6.43 27.56
N ALA A 660 -8.18 6.44 26.32
CA ALA A 660 -9.56 6.13 25.95
C ALA A 660 -9.55 5.13 24.79
N LEU A 661 -10.49 4.19 24.82
CA LEU A 661 -10.68 3.22 23.76
C LEU A 661 -12.07 3.41 23.16
N LEU A 662 -12.11 3.74 21.88
CA LEU A 662 -13.36 4.01 21.17
C LEU A 662 -13.90 2.75 20.50
N SER A 663 -15.13 2.40 20.83
CA SER A 663 -15.84 1.23 20.29
C SER A 663 -16.26 1.43 18.83
N PRO A 664 -16.26 0.36 18.00
CA PRO A 664 -16.85 0.41 16.66
C PRO A 664 -18.35 0.73 16.66
N LEU A 665 -19.02 0.60 17.81
CA LEU A 665 -20.44 0.94 17.98
C LEU A 665 -20.72 2.44 18.03
N HIS A 666 -19.68 3.28 18.17
CA HIS A 666 -19.84 4.73 18.15
C HIS A 666 -20.50 5.21 16.85
N PRO A 667 -21.47 6.15 16.87
CA PRO A 667 -22.25 6.56 15.69
C PRO A 667 -21.39 7.01 14.49
N ILE A 668 -20.29 7.73 14.77
CA ILE A 668 -19.38 8.19 13.71
C ILE A 668 -18.57 7.02 13.13
N ARG A 669 -18.20 6.02 13.95
CA ARG A 669 -17.45 4.85 13.47
C ARG A 669 -18.34 3.92 12.66
N SER A 670 -19.57 3.67 13.09
CA SER A 670 -20.53 2.88 12.31
C SER A 670 -20.80 3.51 10.93
N LEU A 671 -20.97 4.83 10.87
CA LEU A 671 -21.10 5.57 9.62
C LEU A 671 -19.84 5.43 8.73
N TRP A 672 -18.65 5.45 9.32
CA TRP A 672 -17.41 5.21 8.57
C TRP A 672 -17.38 3.81 7.96
N PHE A 673 -17.72 2.75 8.71
CA PHE A 673 -17.71 1.38 8.17
C PHE A 673 -18.73 1.20 7.03
N ALA A 674 -19.91 1.80 7.15
CA ALA A 674 -20.90 1.84 6.08
C ALA A 674 -20.36 2.58 4.84
N THR A 675 -19.72 3.73 5.04
CA THR A 675 -19.12 4.54 3.96
C THR A 675 -17.97 3.80 3.28
N TRP A 676 -17.07 3.18 4.05
CA TRP A 676 -15.96 2.39 3.53
C TRP A 676 -16.45 1.24 2.65
N THR A 677 -17.51 0.56 3.08
CA THR A 677 -18.14 -0.51 2.30
C THR A 677 -18.74 0.03 1.00
N ALA A 678 -19.48 1.13 1.04
CA ALA A 678 -20.06 1.77 -0.15
C ALA A 678 -18.99 2.26 -1.15
N VAL A 679 -17.91 2.87 -0.65
CA VAL A 679 -16.75 3.27 -1.47
C VAL A 679 -16.11 2.05 -2.11
N GLY A 680 -15.89 0.98 -1.35
CA GLY A 680 -15.34 -0.28 -1.87
C GLY A 680 -16.16 -0.87 -3.00
N GLN A 681 -17.50 -0.92 -2.87
CA GLN A 681 -18.39 -1.39 -3.93
C GLN A 681 -18.34 -0.48 -5.16
N ARG A 682 -18.35 0.84 -4.97
CA ARG A 682 -18.30 1.80 -6.09
C ARG A 682 -16.97 1.75 -6.84
N TRP A 683 -15.86 1.65 -6.12
CA TRP A 683 -14.52 1.54 -6.69
C TRP A 683 -14.32 0.21 -7.42
N LEU A 684 -14.83 -0.90 -6.86
CA LEU A 684 -14.86 -2.19 -7.54
C LEU A 684 -15.61 -2.09 -8.87
N GLY A 685 -16.82 -1.53 -8.87
CA GLY A 685 -17.62 -1.36 -10.09
C GLY A 685 -16.91 -0.49 -11.14
N ALA A 686 -16.28 0.61 -10.71
CA ALA A 686 -15.48 1.45 -11.60
C ALA A 686 -14.25 0.72 -12.16
N ALA A 687 -13.57 -0.08 -11.34
CA ALA A 687 -12.40 -0.86 -11.76
C ALA A 687 -12.78 -1.96 -12.77
N CYS A 688 -13.92 -2.63 -12.59
CA CYS A 688 -14.43 -3.63 -13.54
C CYS A 688 -14.75 -3.02 -14.92
N ASN A 689 -15.16 -1.75 -14.97
CA ASN A 689 -15.44 -1.04 -16.21
C ASN A 689 -14.19 -0.40 -16.85
N GLY A 690 -13.04 -0.48 -16.18
CA GLY A 690 -11.76 0.06 -16.63
C GLY A 690 -10.75 -1.02 -17.05
N PRO A 691 -9.47 -0.65 -17.26
CA PRO A 691 -8.37 -1.58 -17.48
C PRO A 691 -8.23 -2.60 -16.33
N SER A 692 -8.01 -3.87 -16.67
CA SER A 692 -7.92 -4.97 -15.69
C SER A 692 -6.79 -4.81 -14.67
N GLU A 693 -5.73 -4.08 -15.02
CA GLU A 693 -4.62 -3.73 -14.14
C GLU A 693 -5.05 -2.89 -12.93
N TYR A 694 -6.12 -2.09 -13.07
CA TYR A 694 -6.63 -1.26 -11.97
C TYR A 694 -7.28 -2.07 -10.87
N ILE A 695 -7.78 -3.27 -11.17
CA ILE A 695 -8.49 -4.11 -10.19
C ILE A 695 -7.57 -4.44 -9.01
N SER A 696 -6.30 -4.80 -9.27
CA SER A 696 -5.31 -5.08 -8.21
C SER A 696 -4.85 -3.83 -7.45
N LEU A 697 -4.71 -2.69 -8.13
CA LEU A 697 -4.31 -1.43 -7.50
C LEU A 697 -5.42 -0.91 -6.56
N VAL A 698 -6.68 -1.00 -7.00
CA VAL A 698 -7.85 -0.59 -6.23
C VAL A 698 -8.07 -1.54 -5.04
N GLU A 699 -7.93 -2.86 -5.24
CA GLU A 699 -7.98 -3.85 -4.15
C GLU A 699 -6.96 -3.51 -3.05
N GLU A 700 -5.73 -3.18 -3.42
CA GLU A 700 -4.69 -2.78 -2.46
C GLU A 700 -5.07 -1.46 -1.74
N ALA A 701 -5.55 -0.46 -2.48
CA ALA A 701 -5.91 0.84 -1.91
C ALA A 701 -7.02 0.73 -0.87
N ILE A 702 -8.13 0.05 -1.19
CA ILE A 702 -9.29 -0.06 -0.29
C ILE A 702 -9.00 -0.93 0.94
N LEU A 703 -8.27 -2.04 0.76
CA LEU A 703 -8.03 -3.01 1.83
C LEU A 703 -6.81 -2.69 2.71
N ARG A 704 -5.85 -1.87 2.25
CA ARG A 704 -4.63 -1.58 3.00
C ARG A 704 -4.41 -0.11 3.32
N ARG A 705 -4.96 0.83 2.55
CA ARG A 705 -4.67 2.27 2.70
C ARG A 705 -5.80 3.06 3.34
N LEU A 706 -7.04 2.56 3.29
CA LEU A 706 -8.19 3.20 3.93
C LEU A 706 -8.46 2.59 5.30
N ALA A 707 -8.23 3.38 6.36
CA ALA A 707 -8.43 2.98 7.75
C ALA A 707 -9.22 4.06 8.53
N PRO A 708 -9.99 3.69 9.58
CA PRO A 708 -10.75 4.61 10.41
C PRO A 708 -9.85 5.29 11.46
N LEU A 709 -8.82 6.00 10.99
CA LEU A 709 -7.91 6.79 11.82
C LEU A 709 -8.44 8.22 11.95
N ASN A 710 -8.33 8.80 13.15
CA ASN A 710 -8.81 10.15 13.46
C ASN A 710 -10.32 10.33 13.27
N ILE A 711 -11.09 9.28 13.57
CA ILE A 711 -12.54 9.29 13.47
C ILE A 711 -13.14 8.85 14.82
N PRO A 712 -13.60 9.82 15.64
CA PRO A 712 -13.48 11.28 15.49
C PRO A 712 -12.03 11.80 15.69
N PRO A 713 -11.72 13.04 15.27
CA PRO A 713 -10.35 13.56 15.36
C PRO A 713 -9.86 13.81 16.79
N THR A 714 -10.78 13.99 17.75
CA THR A 714 -10.48 14.22 19.16
C THR A 714 -11.61 13.67 20.03
N LEU A 715 -11.28 13.28 21.26
CA LEU A 715 -12.26 12.95 22.31
C LEU A 715 -12.08 13.91 23.50
N ILE A 716 -13.18 14.22 24.20
CA ILE A 716 -13.16 15.08 25.39
C ILE A 716 -13.71 14.28 26.56
N ARG A 717 -12.84 13.83 27.47
CA ARG A 717 -13.24 13.06 28.67
C ARG A 717 -13.57 13.94 29.87
N THR A 718 -12.89 15.07 30.00
CA THR A 718 -13.03 16.05 31.08
C THR A 718 -12.90 17.44 30.50
N VAL A 719 -13.47 18.46 31.18
CA VAL A 719 -13.59 19.84 30.68
C VAL A 719 -12.27 20.40 30.14
N ASP A 720 -11.14 20.02 30.75
CA ASP A 720 -9.81 20.55 30.42
C ASP A 720 -8.87 19.53 29.74
N THR A 721 -9.38 18.37 29.34
CA THR A 721 -8.51 17.28 28.84
C THR A 721 -8.98 16.76 27.48
N VAL A 722 -8.16 17.02 26.47
CA VAL A 722 -8.36 16.55 25.10
C VAL A 722 -7.55 15.28 24.87
N TYR A 723 -8.21 14.31 24.26
CA TYR A 723 -7.62 13.05 23.86
C TYR A 723 -7.46 13.03 22.35
N ILE A 724 -6.26 12.69 21.89
CA ILE A 724 -5.89 12.60 20.48
C ILE A 724 -5.75 11.12 20.06
N PRO A 725 -6.11 10.80 18.81
CA PRO A 725 -5.99 9.45 18.27
C PRO A 725 -4.53 9.01 18.25
N VAL A 726 -4.28 7.78 18.70
CA VAL A 726 -2.96 7.15 18.68
C VAL A 726 -2.84 6.23 17.46
N ASP A 727 -3.58 5.14 17.47
CA ASP A 727 -3.73 4.19 16.37
C ASP A 727 -4.91 3.24 16.67
N ASN A 728 -5.25 2.39 15.71
CA ASN A 728 -6.24 1.33 15.83
C ASN A 728 -5.61 0.07 16.48
N LEU A 729 -6.16 -0.40 17.61
CA LEU A 729 -5.75 -1.69 18.21
C LEU A 729 -6.17 -2.86 17.31
N SER A 730 -7.36 -2.74 16.73
CA SER A 730 -7.84 -3.56 15.63
C SER A 730 -8.50 -2.63 14.62
N PRO A 731 -8.80 -3.08 13.39
CA PRO A 731 -9.49 -2.24 12.40
C PRO A 731 -10.80 -1.61 12.90
N PHE A 732 -11.35 -2.10 14.01
CA PHE A 732 -12.61 -1.65 14.61
C PHE A 732 -12.43 -0.78 15.85
N TRP A 733 -11.41 -1.02 16.67
CA TRP A 733 -11.20 -0.37 17.97
C TRP A 733 -10.03 0.62 17.94
N ALA A 734 -10.28 1.88 18.30
CA ALA A 734 -9.29 2.95 18.22
C ALA A 734 -8.82 3.44 19.59
N LEU A 735 -7.50 3.51 19.81
CA LEU A 735 -6.89 4.05 21.03
C LEU A 735 -6.68 5.56 20.90
N TYR A 736 -7.02 6.28 21.96
CA TYR A 736 -6.74 7.69 22.13
C TYR A 736 -5.94 7.91 23.42
N ALA A 737 -4.98 8.83 23.37
CA ALA A 737 -4.18 9.25 24.52
C ALA A 737 -4.48 10.70 24.85
N GLU A 738 -4.23 11.09 26.09
CA GLU A 738 -4.23 12.51 26.45
C GLU A 738 -3.22 13.28 25.59
N ALA A 739 -3.55 14.50 25.15
CA ALA A 739 -2.67 15.31 24.30
C ALA A 739 -1.30 15.63 24.94
N THR A 740 -1.21 15.52 26.27
CA THR A 740 0.01 15.73 27.07
C THR A 740 0.83 14.45 27.29
N GLU A 741 0.38 13.28 26.79
CA GLU A 741 1.11 12.02 26.93
C GLU A 741 2.41 12.05 26.12
N GLU A 742 3.55 11.99 26.82
CA GLU A 742 4.87 12.05 26.21
C GLU A 742 5.26 10.71 25.56
N ASP A 743 4.84 9.57 26.12
CA ASP A 743 5.18 8.23 25.65
C ASP A 743 3.97 7.50 25.06
N VAL A 744 3.39 8.08 24.02
CA VAL A 744 2.25 7.52 23.27
C VAL A 744 2.50 6.08 22.82
N ARG A 745 3.73 5.77 22.45
CA ARG A 745 4.08 4.43 21.97
C ARG A 745 4.15 3.41 23.10
N GLY A 746 4.81 3.73 24.22
CA GLY A 746 4.81 2.85 25.38
C GLY A 746 3.40 2.64 25.93
N LEU A 747 2.54 3.66 25.87
CA LEU A 747 1.10 3.52 26.19
C LEU A 747 0.43 2.49 25.28
N PHE A 748 0.62 2.63 23.98
CA PHE A 748 0.04 1.73 22.98
C PHE A 748 0.51 0.28 23.16
N SER A 749 1.82 0.04 23.28
CA SER A 749 2.38 -1.29 23.49
C SER A 749 1.88 -1.93 24.79
N GLU A 750 1.75 -1.15 25.87
CA GLU A 750 1.22 -1.61 27.16
C GLU A 750 -0.25 -2.02 27.06
N VAL A 751 -1.08 -1.21 26.40
CA VAL A 751 -2.51 -1.52 26.15
C VAL A 751 -2.65 -2.75 25.26
N CYS A 752 -1.88 -2.87 24.17
CA CYS A 752 -1.86 -4.06 23.31
C CYS A 752 -1.48 -5.32 24.10
N SER A 753 -0.45 -5.24 24.95
CA SER A 753 -0.01 -6.34 25.79
C SER A 753 -1.11 -6.77 26.78
N ALA A 754 -1.74 -5.82 27.47
CA ALA A 754 -2.80 -6.10 28.43
C ALA A 754 -4.04 -6.73 27.78
N LEU A 755 -4.41 -6.28 26.58
CA LEU A 755 -5.53 -6.81 25.80
C LEU A 755 -5.18 -8.07 24.98
N GLN A 756 -3.91 -8.52 24.99
CA GLN A 756 -3.39 -9.63 24.19
C GLN A 756 -3.56 -9.44 22.67
N VAL A 757 -3.55 -8.18 22.23
CA VAL A 757 -3.62 -7.78 20.83
C VAL A 757 -2.21 -7.80 20.24
N ALA A 758 -2.07 -8.15 18.96
CA ALA A 758 -0.79 -8.00 18.30
C ALA A 758 -0.57 -6.50 18.07
N GLU A 759 0.57 -5.95 18.49
CA GLU A 759 0.91 -4.56 18.21
C GLU A 759 1.00 -4.40 16.67
N PRO A 760 0.10 -3.62 16.04
CA PRO A 760 0.21 -3.33 14.61
C PRO A 760 1.47 -2.51 14.34
N ALA A 761 2.08 -2.71 13.17
CA ALA A 761 3.06 -1.77 12.66
C ALA A 761 2.34 -0.43 12.50
N LEU A 762 2.76 0.58 13.27
CA LEU A 762 2.10 1.89 13.31
C LEU A 762 1.81 2.37 11.89
N SER A 763 0.56 2.76 11.62
CA SER A 763 0.16 3.25 10.31
C SER A 763 0.64 4.68 10.11
N GLY A 764 1.97 4.90 10.08
CA GLY A 764 2.66 6.11 9.62
C GLY A 764 2.29 7.47 10.24
N ALA A 765 1.32 7.52 11.16
CA ALA A 765 0.69 8.75 11.60
C ALA A 765 0.68 8.82 13.13
N ALA A 766 1.86 8.82 13.73
CA ALA A 766 2.03 9.45 15.04
C ALA A 766 1.82 10.95 14.85
N VAL A 767 0.57 11.38 14.71
CA VAL A 767 0.24 12.81 14.67
C VAL A 767 0.32 13.30 16.10
N THR A 768 1.45 13.90 16.46
CA THR A 768 1.63 14.53 17.77
C THR A 768 0.65 15.70 17.89
N GLY A 769 0.27 16.07 19.13
CA GLY A 769 -0.55 17.25 19.38
C GLY A 769 0.02 18.52 18.73
N GLU A 770 1.35 18.64 18.68
CA GLU A 770 2.07 19.71 17.98
C GLU A 770 1.87 19.69 16.45
N ALA A 771 1.86 18.51 15.83
CA ALA A 771 1.58 18.36 14.41
C ALA A 771 0.12 18.69 14.07
N LEU A 772 -0.84 18.36 14.95
CA LEU A 772 -2.24 18.78 14.82
C LEU A 772 -2.39 20.29 15.00
N ALA A 773 -1.77 20.87 16.04
CA ALA A 773 -1.79 22.30 16.29
C ALA A 773 -1.22 23.10 15.11
N THR A 774 -0.08 22.66 14.55
CA THR A 774 0.53 23.28 13.36
C THR A 774 -0.39 23.18 12.13
N ARG A 775 -1.14 22.09 11.99
CA ARG A 775 -2.14 21.96 10.90
C ARG A 775 -3.31 22.91 11.13
N PHE A 776 -3.86 22.97 12.35
CA PHE A 776 -4.95 23.89 12.69
C PHE A 776 -4.56 25.36 12.54
N GLU A 777 -3.35 25.76 12.95
CA GLU A 777 -2.84 27.13 12.76
C GLU A 777 -2.70 27.51 11.29
N ARG A 778 -2.38 26.56 10.41
CA ARG A 778 -2.35 26.78 8.95
C ARG A 778 -3.74 26.95 8.33
N TYR A 779 -4.81 26.51 9.00
CA TYR A 779 -6.19 26.66 8.53
C TYR A 779 -6.90 27.89 9.13
N LEU A 780 -6.37 28.46 10.22
CA LEU A 780 -6.93 29.63 10.90
C LEU A 780 -6.24 30.96 10.52
N LYS A 781 -5.13 30.90 9.78
CA LYS A 781 -4.52 32.03 9.06
C LYS A 781 -4.78 31.88 7.57
#